data_AF-A0A4Q8LTH6-F1
#
_entry.id   AF-A0A4Q8LTH6-F1
#
_cell.length_a   1.000
_cell.length_b   1.000
_cell.length_c   1.000
_cell.angle_alpha   90.00
_cell.angle_beta   90.00
_cell.angle_gamma   90.00
#
_symmetry.space_group_name_H-M   'P 1'
#
loop_
_entity.id
_entity.type
_entity.pdbx_description
1 polymer ?
#
loop_
_entity_poly.entity_id
_entity_poly.type
_entity_poly.pdbx_seq_one_letter_code
_entity_poly.pdbx_strand_id
1 'polypeptide(L)'
;MSNTEVVFATGAHADLSHARYLLENQGPAAMYSYLKDYGHPYSELALGLVNESSVSGQAAISNLLEVAAENNVVVDLNAVKYSMADAYLETLARKAERNDYSEIGAQEAWDFHSRVFEEQFELPSSAWTMDVPFEVMTEAERDSIWERTLNAAGNPDREIALSLQIAAYVSDKAGLLDGMSPDSAFAADMAELNRQSEPGSELTAEQRGKVMDWLAINAWSTSNIANISDSALKSLADELNKRHLQNFALPVELMRSLFGGAERLASPLILDLDGDGVETIALGSAGINFDHDGNGFAESTGWVGGDDGLLVFDRNGNGSIDNGSELFGNNTALSSGQAAANGFAALADFDSNADGIISAADANFSLLRVWKDGNGNGIADSGELLTLGQAGVESINLAYTDIQAVDPNGNHHLQAGTFTTKGGMVAAIEDVWFQVDYGNSQEVDVDAGGLTGNTEIDALPQVSGSGNVHNLRTAMESDQSGQLKDLVKQFAAATDRGDRQTLIDRILYQWSGAAAYSPGSRGGNVPDGRQVYTLEAFLGEGYSQGNWGANPGPQAGLLLSQSYQALRESVYAQLMLQTHLTQFTDLLTLEGSNGLSWDISAAVNALRAIESTDQKRALDLGRDLVQSLRSAWGESSTSIIQAFQSYTDLQGSQLSSLFGAAEASTILTGTSAGDVLTTTADASTGCWVMGVTIP
;
A
#
# COMPACT_ATOMS: atom_id res chain seq x y z
N MET A 1 1.86 60.26 32.37
CA MET A 1 3.28 60.15 32.77
C MET A 1 3.34 58.88 33.61
N SER A 2 3.47 57.72 32.97
CA SER A 2 4.75 57.10 32.55
C SER A 2 5.49 56.52 33.77
N ASN A 3 5.85 55.23 33.83
CA ASN A 3 6.14 54.28 32.75
C ASN A 3 5.37 52.95 32.93
N THR A 4 4.81 52.41 31.84
CA THR A 4 4.34 51.01 31.76
C THR A 4 4.54 50.48 30.34
N GLU A 5 5.77 50.60 29.85
CA GLU A 5 6.25 50.09 28.56
C GLU A 5 7.78 49.91 28.70
N VAL A 6 8.38 48.98 27.93
CA VAL A 6 9.82 48.63 27.97
C VAL A 6 10.29 47.88 29.24
N VAL A 7 9.65 46.74 29.56
CA VAL A 7 10.23 45.71 30.46
C VAL A 7 10.19 44.30 29.85
N PHE A 8 9.16 43.95 29.08
CA PHE A 8 9.05 42.62 28.45
C PHE A 8 10.09 42.38 27.34
N ALA A 9 10.34 43.36 26.48
CA ALA A 9 11.26 43.20 25.34
C ALA A 9 12.71 42.86 25.77
N THR A 10 13.18 43.38 26.90
CA THR A 10 14.53 43.06 27.42
C THR A 10 14.61 41.71 28.14
N GLY A 11 13.48 41.16 28.59
CA GLY A 11 13.41 39.82 29.18
C GLY A 11 13.55 38.75 28.10
N ALA A 12 12.60 38.71 27.17
CA ALA A 12 12.54 37.67 26.13
C ALA A 12 13.84 37.53 25.30
N HIS A 13 14.51 38.64 24.94
CA HIS A 13 15.81 38.56 24.26
C HIS A 13 16.94 38.04 25.16
N ALA A 14 16.91 38.28 26.46
CA ALA A 14 17.85 37.69 27.42
C ALA A 14 17.57 36.19 27.64
N ASP A 15 16.30 35.80 27.68
CA ASP A 15 15.87 34.41 27.85
C ASP A 15 16.23 33.57 26.61
N LEU A 16 15.96 34.05 25.39
CA LEU A 16 16.42 33.39 24.15
C LEU A 16 17.95 33.33 24.04
N SER A 17 18.67 34.35 24.51
CA SER A 17 20.14 34.32 24.58
C SER A 17 20.64 33.26 25.57
N HIS A 18 19.93 33.05 26.69
CA HIS A 18 20.25 32.01 27.65
C HIS A 18 19.90 30.61 27.12
N ALA A 19 18.76 30.44 26.46
CA ALA A 19 18.38 29.20 25.80
C ALA A 19 19.41 28.78 24.73
N ARG A 20 19.89 29.73 23.90
CA ARG A 20 20.99 29.49 22.95
C ARG A 20 22.28 29.06 23.63
N TYR A 21 22.65 29.71 24.74
CA TYR A 21 23.79 29.28 25.57
C TYR A 21 23.62 27.84 26.11
N LEU A 22 22.41 27.46 26.55
CA LEU A 22 22.11 26.11 27.01
C LEU A 22 22.21 25.09 25.87
N LEU A 23 21.69 25.39 24.67
CA LEU A 23 21.84 24.54 23.49
C LEU A 23 23.32 24.28 23.17
N GLU A 24 24.12 25.35 23.09
CA GLU A 24 25.56 25.27 22.75
C GLU A 24 26.43 24.54 23.79
N ASN A 25 26.05 24.58 25.08
CA ASN A 25 26.92 24.11 26.18
C ASN A 25 26.37 22.88 26.93
N GLN A 26 25.08 22.57 26.80
CA GLN A 26 24.39 21.50 27.53
C GLN A 26 23.41 20.70 26.65
N GLY A 27 23.16 21.12 25.40
CA GLY A 27 22.39 20.40 24.39
C GLY A 27 20.88 20.67 24.40
N PRO A 28 20.13 20.09 23.43
CA PRO A 28 18.72 20.40 23.19
C PRO A 28 17.81 20.18 24.40
N ALA A 29 18.06 19.13 25.20
CA ALA A 29 17.23 18.83 26.37
C ALA A 29 17.27 19.95 27.42
N ALA A 30 18.46 20.52 27.67
CA ALA A 30 18.62 21.63 28.61
C ALA A 30 17.94 22.92 28.09
N MET A 31 18.03 23.18 26.79
CA MET A 31 17.37 24.31 26.13
C MET A 31 15.84 24.18 26.20
N TYR A 32 15.26 23.07 25.74
CA TYR A 32 13.81 22.88 25.74
C TYR A 32 13.24 22.84 27.16
N SER A 33 13.93 22.22 28.12
CA SER A 33 13.50 22.26 29.53
C SER A 33 13.44 23.69 30.07
N TYR A 34 14.38 24.55 29.69
CA TYR A 34 14.38 25.96 30.11
C TYR A 34 13.25 26.75 29.42
N LEU A 35 13.07 26.62 28.10
CA LEU A 35 12.02 27.34 27.38
C LEU A 35 10.61 26.92 27.82
N LYS A 36 10.40 25.63 28.11
CA LYS A 36 9.15 25.12 28.69
C LYS A 36 8.76 25.88 29.96
N ASP A 37 9.69 26.03 30.90
CA ASP A 37 9.46 26.76 32.17
C ASP A 37 9.17 28.26 31.96
N TYR A 38 9.50 28.82 30.80
CA TYR A 38 9.27 30.21 30.41
C TYR A 38 8.03 30.42 29.52
N GLY A 39 7.19 29.39 29.36
CA GLY A 39 5.88 29.49 28.71
C GLY A 39 5.86 29.14 27.22
N HIS A 40 6.83 28.35 26.75
CA HIS A 40 6.88 27.84 25.38
C HIS A 40 6.40 26.36 25.32
N PRO A 41 5.10 26.08 25.10
CA PRO A 41 4.58 24.71 25.09
C PRO A 41 5.13 23.82 23.96
N TYR A 42 5.62 24.37 22.83
CA TYR A 42 6.32 23.54 21.83
C TYR A 42 7.56 22.86 22.43
N SER A 43 8.19 23.51 23.40
CA SER A 43 9.35 22.95 24.10
C SER A 43 8.99 21.74 24.96
N GLU A 44 7.73 21.55 25.37
CA GLU A 44 7.29 20.32 26.05
C GLU A 44 7.23 19.14 25.08
N LEU A 45 6.68 19.35 23.88
CA LEU A 45 6.64 18.36 22.80
C LEU A 45 8.05 17.95 22.37
N ALA A 46 8.90 18.93 22.05
CA ALA A 46 10.26 18.69 21.57
C ALA A 46 11.20 18.11 22.65
N LEU A 47 11.01 18.47 23.94
CA LEU A 47 11.73 17.84 25.04
C LEU A 47 11.39 16.35 25.17
N GLY A 48 10.12 15.99 24.94
CA GLY A 48 9.67 14.61 24.91
C GLY A 48 10.35 13.78 23.83
N LEU A 49 10.51 14.34 22.62
CA LEU A 49 11.29 13.74 21.53
C LEU A 49 12.78 13.62 21.88
N VAL A 50 13.41 14.70 22.34
CA VAL A 50 14.86 14.70 22.62
C VAL A 50 15.24 13.67 23.67
N ASN A 51 14.42 13.55 24.73
CA ASN A 51 14.60 12.58 25.81
C ASN A 51 14.02 11.19 25.51
N GLU A 52 13.39 10.99 24.35
CA GLU A 52 12.68 9.76 23.94
C GLU A 52 11.63 9.31 24.99
N SER A 53 10.97 10.28 25.64
CA SER A 53 10.08 10.08 26.79
C SER A 53 8.60 10.39 26.52
N SER A 54 8.24 10.82 25.31
CA SER A 54 6.85 11.04 24.85
C SER A 54 6.51 10.11 23.69
N VAL A 55 5.26 9.69 23.55
CA VAL A 55 4.84 8.81 22.45
C VAL A 55 4.90 9.53 21.10
N SER A 56 4.43 10.78 21.04
CA SER A 56 4.55 11.60 19.82
C SER A 56 6.01 11.79 19.38
N GLY A 57 6.92 12.02 20.34
CA GLY A 57 8.35 12.13 20.08
C GLY A 57 9.03 10.84 19.59
N GLN A 58 8.67 9.67 20.12
CA GLN A 58 9.21 8.39 19.63
C GLN A 58 8.66 8.04 18.24
N ALA A 59 7.36 8.26 18.01
CA ALA A 59 6.72 8.12 16.70
C ALA A 59 7.41 8.99 15.64
N ALA A 60 7.69 10.27 15.96
CA ALA A 60 8.42 11.18 15.08
C ALA A 60 9.85 10.74 14.75
N ILE A 61 10.55 10.09 15.70
CA ILE A 61 11.87 9.50 15.44
C ILE A 61 11.78 8.28 14.51
N SER A 62 10.74 7.44 14.68
CA SER A 62 10.51 6.28 13.81
C SER A 62 10.25 6.71 12.36
N ASN A 63 9.27 7.60 12.17
CA ASN A 63 8.91 8.20 10.87
C ASN A 63 10.13 8.82 10.17
N LEU A 64 10.95 9.59 10.91
CA LEU A 64 12.20 10.17 10.40
C LEU A 64 13.18 9.10 9.89
N LEU A 65 13.41 8.03 10.66
CA LEU A 65 14.38 6.99 10.29
C LEU A 65 13.90 6.14 9.11
N GLU A 66 12.59 5.96 8.97
CA GLU A 66 11.95 5.22 7.88
C GLU A 66 11.99 6.01 6.57
N VAL A 67 11.51 7.27 6.57
CA VAL A 67 11.62 8.18 5.43
C VAL A 67 13.09 8.33 4.99
N ALA A 68 14.03 8.32 5.93
CA ALA A 68 15.46 8.31 5.60
C ALA A 68 15.93 7.01 4.95
N ALA A 69 15.47 5.84 5.41
CA ALA A 69 15.80 4.55 4.81
C ALA A 69 15.28 4.44 3.37
N GLU A 70 14.04 4.86 3.11
CA GLU A 70 13.44 4.92 1.77
C GLU A 70 14.28 5.80 0.82
N ASN A 71 14.71 6.96 1.30
CA ASN A 71 15.54 7.90 0.54
C ASN A 71 17.04 7.54 0.53
N ASN A 72 17.44 6.39 1.10
CA ASN A 72 18.82 5.91 1.23
C ASN A 72 19.77 6.90 1.98
N VAL A 73 19.21 7.72 2.88
CA VAL A 73 19.92 8.68 3.71
C VAL A 73 20.29 8.06 5.06
N VAL A 74 21.56 8.18 5.48
CA VAL A 74 21.99 7.76 6.82
C VAL A 74 21.94 8.95 7.78
N VAL A 75 20.95 8.96 8.67
CA VAL A 75 20.69 10.08 9.60
C VAL A 75 21.50 9.97 10.89
N ASP A 76 22.22 11.04 11.25
CA ASP A 76 22.66 11.27 12.63
C ASP A 76 21.53 11.95 13.41
N LEU A 77 20.81 11.15 14.21
CA LEU A 77 19.68 11.64 15.01
C LEU A 77 20.07 12.74 16.00
N ASN A 78 21.33 12.78 16.48
CA ASN A 78 21.77 13.89 17.33
C ASN A 78 21.91 15.17 16.52
N ALA A 79 22.47 15.11 15.31
CA ALA A 79 22.55 16.27 14.43
C ALA A 79 21.15 16.86 14.17
N VAL A 80 20.16 16.02 13.85
CA VAL A 80 18.75 16.45 13.67
C VAL A 80 18.20 17.11 14.94
N LYS A 81 18.38 16.49 16.12
CA LYS A 81 17.94 17.06 17.41
C LYS A 81 18.56 18.44 17.69
N TYR A 82 19.81 18.69 17.29
CA TYR A 82 20.45 20.01 17.41
C TYR A 82 19.94 21.01 16.37
N SER A 83 19.83 20.62 15.09
CA SER A 83 19.32 21.49 14.02
C SER A 83 17.88 21.96 14.27
N MET A 84 17.00 21.07 14.75
CA MET A 84 15.62 21.43 15.12
C MET A 84 15.57 22.41 16.29
N ALA A 85 16.44 22.22 17.30
CA ALA A 85 16.53 23.13 18.45
C ALA A 85 17.05 24.52 18.04
N ASP A 86 18.02 24.58 17.14
CA ASP A 86 18.53 25.85 16.61
C ASP A 86 17.49 26.57 15.75
N ALA A 87 16.84 25.86 14.82
CA ALA A 87 15.80 26.39 13.95
C ALA A 87 14.59 26.92 14.74
N TYR A 88 14.22 26.26 15.85
CA TYR A 88 13.19 26.75 16.76
C TYR A 88 13.61 28.07 17.45
N LEU A 89 14.84 28.15 17.97
CA LEU A 89 15.38 29.40 18.54
C LEU A 89 15.46 30.53 17.51
N GLU A 90 15.83 30.23 16.26
CA GLU A 90 15.80 31.23 15.19
C GLU A 90 14.38 31.76 14.97
N THR A 91 13.37 30.89 14.94
CA THR A 91 11.98 31.27 14.69
C THR A 91 11.45 32.17 15.82
N LEU A 92 11.71 31.81 17.08
CA LEU A 92 11.40 32.68 18.23
C LEU A 92 12.15 34.02 18.16
N ALA A 93 13.42 34.03 17.75
CA ALA A 93 14.19 35.27 17.59
C ALA A 93 13.61 36.17 16.49
N ARG A 94 13.21 35.61 15.33
CA ARG A 94 12.54 36.33 14.23
C ARG A 94 11.18 36.91 14.65
N LYS A 95 10.42 36.22 15.51
CA LYS A 95 9.19 36.76 16.14
C LYS A 95 9.53 37.92 17.08
N ALA A 96 10.51 37.74 17.96
CA ALA A 96 10.93 38.76 18.93
C ALA A 96 11.43 40.06 18.26
N GLU A 97 12.14 39.98 17.12
CA GLU A 97 12.53 41.15 16.31
C GLU A 97 11.32 41.96 15.79
N ARG A 98 10.16 41.31 15.62
CA ARG A 98 8.89 41.94 15.22
C ARG A 98 8.06 42.42 16.44
N ASN A 99 8.58 42.26 17.66
CA ASN A 99 7.89 42.43 18.94
C ASN A 99 6.73 41.43 19.16
N ASP A 100 6.79 40.28 18.48
CA ASP A 100 5.92 39.14 18.77
C ASP A 100 6.63 38.21 19.75
N TYR A 101 5.95 37.88 20.85
CA TYR A 101 6.44 37.01 21.92
C TYR A 101 5.46 35.86 22.18
N SER A 102 4.57 35.56 21.23
CA SER A 102 3.73 34.36 21.22
C SER A 102 4.57 33.11 20.93
N GLU A 103 4.02 31.94 21.25
CA GLU A 103 4.55 30.67 20.75
C GLU A 103 4.43 30.60 19.21
N ILE A 104 5.19 29.70 18.60
CA ILE A 104 5.07 29.41 17.16
C ILE A 104 3.67 28.91 16.79
N GLY A 105 3.11 29.47 15.71
CA GLY A 105 1.88 29.00 15.08
C GLY A 105 2.08 27.73 14.24
N ALA A 106 1.00 27.17 13.71
CA ALA A 106 1.05 25.93 12.93
C ALA A 106 1.93 26.07 11.69
N GLN A 107 1.75 27.16 10.93
CA GLN A 107 2.57 27.44 9.75
C GLN A 107 4.04 27.68 10.10
N GLU A 108 4.32 28.43 11.16
CA GLU A 108 5.70 28.69 11.59
C GLU A 108 6.43 27.41 12.02
N ALA A 109 5.70 26.47 12.65
CA ALA A 109 6.22 25.14 12.99
C ALA A 109 6.54 24.32 11.74
N TRP A 110 5.60 24.28 10.79
CA TRP A 110 5.73 23.56 9.53
C TRP A 110 6.94 24.07 8.72
N ASP A 111 6.98 25.39 8.47
CA ASP A 111 8.02 26.07 7.70
C ASP A 111 9.44 25.71 8.18
N PHE A 112 9.67 25.65 9.50
CA PHE A 112 11.01 25.33 10.00
C PHE A 112 11.32 23.83 10.01
N HIS A 113 10.33 22.93 10.19
CA HIS A 113 10.57 21.49 10.10
C HIS A 113 10.94 21.09 8.67
N SER A 114 10.14 21.48 7.68
CA SER A 114 10.42 21.21 6.26
C SER A 114 11.78 21.76 5.85
N ARG A 115 12.06 23.03 6.19
CA ARG A 115 13.37 23.66 5.94
C ARG A 115 14.55 22.91 6.56
N VAL A 116 14.42 22.40 7.79
CA VAL A 116 15.52 21.63 8.40
C VAL A 116 15.73 20.30 7.69
N PHE A 117 14.66 19.54 7.40
CA PHE A 117 14.78 18.26 6.72
C PHE A 117 15.32 18.39 5.28
N GLU A 118 14.75 19.31 4.50
CA GLU A 118 15.11 19.54 3.10
C GLU A 118 16.50 20.15 2.95
N GLU A 119 16.79 21.27 3.63
CA GLU A 119 18.03 22.03 3.41
C GLU A 119 19.26 21.45 4.13
N GLN A 120 19.07 20.68 5.21
CA GLN A 120 20.18 20.21 6.07
C GLN A 120 20.38 18.69 6.08
N PHE A 121 19.36 17.90 5.76
CA PHE A 121 19.43 16.43 5.82
C PHE A 121 19.11 15.74 4.49
N GLU A 122 18.78 16.48 3.42
CA GLU A 122 18.39 15.93 2.12
C GLU A 122 17.17 14.99 2.23
N LEU A 123 16.26 15.28 3.16
CA LEU A 123 15.02 14.54 3.43
C LEU A 123 13.79 15.36 3.03
N PRO A 124 12.70 14.72 2.56
CA PRO A 124 11.43 15.42 2.32
C PRO A 124 10.80 15.93 3.63
N SER A 125 9.92 16.91 3.51
CA SER A 125 9.12 17.46 4.62
C SER A 125 8.35 16.39 5.40
N SER A 126 7.94 15.30 4.72
CA SER A 126 7.22 14.14 5.30
C SER A 126 8.00 13.37 6.37
N ALA A 127 9.30 13.63 6.53
CA ALA A 127 10.05 13.23 7.72
C ALA A 127 9.46 13.82 9.03
N TRP A 128 8.66 14.89 8.94
CA TRP A 128 7.83 15.42 10.02
C TRP A 128 6.44 14.77 10.04
N THR A 129 6.06 14.18 11.18
CA THR A 129 4.79 13.44 11.32
C THR A 129 3.50 14.26 11.18
N MET A 130 3.59 15.60 11.23
CA MET A 130 2.44 16.49 11.04
C MET A 130 2.36 17.10 9.63
N ASP A 131 3.32 16.82 8.76
CA ASP A 131 3.40 17.32 7.39
C ASP A 131 2.13 16.96 6.59
N VAL A 132 1.86 15.67 6.44
CA VAL A 132 0.68 15.14 5.74
C VAL A 132 -0.63 15.65 6.36
N PRO A 133 -0.87 15.60 7.69
CA PRO A 133 -2.02 16.26 8.31
C PRO A 133 -2.15 17.76 8.00
N PHE A 134 -1.05 18.47 7.77
CA PHE A 134 -1.04 19.91 7.51
C PHE A 134 -1.25 20.28 6.04
N GLU A 135 -0.73 19.48 5.10
CA GLU A 135 -1.04 19.58 3.66
C GLU A 135 -2.55 19.57 3.41
N VAL A 136 -3.25 18.72 4.16
CA VAL A 136 -4.65 18.43 3.93
C VAL A 136 -5.60 19.34 4.72
N MET A 137 -5.20 19.85 5.89
CA MET A 137 -6.03 20.75 6.67
C MET A 137 -6.10 22.17 6.08
N THR A 138 -7.24 22.86 6.26
CA THR A 138 -7.28 24.31 6.04
C THR A 138 -6.45 25.05 7.09
N GLU A 139 -6.08 26.30 6.84
CA GLU A 139 -5.27 27.11 7.76
C GLU A 139 -5.88 27.19 9.19
N ALA A 140 -7.20 27.36 9.29
CA ALA A 140 -7.91 27.41 10.57
C ALA A 140 -7.97 26.04 11.29
N GLU A 141 -7.98 24.95 10.53
CA GLU A 141 -7.93 23.58 11.07
C GLU A 141 -6.52 23.23 11.53
N ARG A 142 -5.48 23.65 10.79
CA ARG A 142 -4.07 23.55 11.20
C ARG A 142 -3.82 24.27 12.52
N ASP A 143 -4.28 25.51 12.66
CA ASP A 143 -4.14 26.26 13.91
C ASP A 143 -4.87 25.58 15.08
N SER A 144 -6.10 25.09 14.85
CA SER A 144 -6.88 24.39 15.87
C SER A 144 -6.24 23.06 16.30
N ILE A 145 -5.72 22.27 15.35
CA ILE A 145 -5.07 21.00 15.68
C ILE A 145 -3.70 21.24 16.32
N TRP A 146 -2.96 22.28 15.90
CA TRP A 146 -1.68 22.66 16.49
C TRP A 146 -1.86 23.07 17.95
N GLU A 147 -2.86 23.91 18.26
CA GLU A 147 -3.21 24.24 19.65
C GLU A 147 -3.56 22.98 20.45
N ARG A 148 -4.28 22.01 19.86
CA ARG A 148 -4.58 20.73 20.52
C ARG A 148 -3.32 19.89 20.74
N THR A 149 -2.39 19.84 19.79
CA THR A 149 -1.09 19.13 19.88
C THR A 149 -0.23 19.71 21.00
N LEU A 150 -0.13 21.04 21.08
CA LEU A 150 0.58 21.73 22.16
C LEU A 150 -0.08 21.50 23.54
N ASN A 151 -1.41 21.43 23.61
CA ASN A 151 -2.16 21.13 24.84
C ASN A 151 -2.18 19.63 25.23
N ALA A 152 -1.83 18.75 24.29
CA ALA A 152 -1.67 17.31 24.51
C ALA A 152 -0.24 16.94 24.93
N ALA A 153 0.77 17.71 24.50
CA ALA A 153 2.18 17.46 24.75
C ALA A 153 2.48 17.17 26.23
N GLY A 154 3.24 16.09 26.48
CA GLY A 154 3.58 15.64 27.83
C GLY A 154 2.44 14.88 28.54
N ASN A 155 1.28 14.69 27.90
CA ASN A 155 0.18 13.90 28.41
C ASN A 155 -0.10 12.68 27.50
N PRO A 156 0.43 11.49 27.84
CA PRO A 156 0.18 10.21 27.19
C PRO A 156 -1.22 9.99 26.59
N ASP A 157 -2.26 10.11 27.42
CA ASP A 157 -3.62 9.76 27.04
C ASP A 157 -4.19 10.76 26.01
N ARG A 158 -3.77 12.03 26.10
CA ARG A 158 -4.15 13.08 25.14
C ARG A 158 -3.35 13.01 23.85
N GLU A 159 -2.07 12.69 23.90
CA GLU A 159 -1.25 12.49 22.69
C GLU A 159 -1.84 11.36 21.83
N ILE A 160 -2.26 10.25 22.45
CA ILE A 160 -2.87 9.11 21.76
C ILE A 160 -4.31 9.40 21.31
N ALA A 161 -5.14 10.00 22.17
CA ALA A 161 -6.50 10.38 21.77
C ALA A 161 -6.48 11.39 20.61
N LEU A 162 -5.53 12.33 20.63
CA LEU A 162 -5.36 13.30 19.56
C LEU A 162 -4.78 12.66 18.29
N SER A 163 -3.81 11.75 18.36
CA SER A 163 -3.30 11.07 17.16
C SER A 163 -4.38 10.22 16.49
N LEU A 164 -5.22 9.52 17.27
CA LEU A 164 -6.38 8.80 16.76
C LEU A 164 -7.45 9.74 16.19
N GLN A 165 -7.63 10.94 16.76
CA GLN A 165 -8.54 11.95 16.21
C GLN A 165 -8.00 12.59 14.93
N ILE A 166 -6.69 12.86 14.84
CA ILE A 166 -6.02 13.33 13.63
C ILE A 166 -6.14 12.26 12.55
N ALA A 167 -5.82 11.01 12.86
CA ALA A 167 -5.98 9.89 11.94
C ALA A 167 -7.43 9.74 11.46
N ALA A 168 -8.40 9.65 12.38
CA ALA A 168 -9.81 9.51 12.02
C ALA A 168 -10.33 10.69 11.20
N TYR A 169 -9.94 11.91 11.53
CA TYR A 169 -10.31 13.13 10.78
C TYR A 169 -9.67 13.17 9.40
N VAL A 170 -8.40 12.81 9.28
CA VAL A 170 -7.70 12.78 8.00
C VAL A 170 -8.21 11.61 7.14
N SER A 171 -8.58 10.46 7.72
CA SER A 171 -9.20 9.32 7.03
C SER A 171 -10.65 9.55 6.61
N ASP A 172 -11.49 10.11 7.51
CA ASP A 172 -12.86 10.56 7.24
C ASP A 172 -12.83 11.49 6.06
N LYS A 173 -12.05 12.58 6.21
CA LYS A 173 -11.93 13.53 5.14
C LYS A 173 -11.42 12.84 3.88
N ALA A 174 -10.33 12.05 3.94
CA ALA A 174 -9.76 11.47 2.72
C ALA A 174 -10.74 10.57 1.97
N GLY A 175 -11.88 10.19 2.58
CA GLY A 175 -12.99 9.49 1.92
C GLY A 175 -12.83 7.98 1.99
N LEU A 176 -12.08 7.48 2.99
CA LEU A 176 -11.88 6.05 3.25
C LEU A 176 -13.12 5.35 3.83
N LEU A 177 -14.17 6.10 4.14
CA LEU A 177 -15.37 5.60 4.83
C LEU A 177 -16.59 5.45 3.91
N ASP A 178 -16.54 5.98 2.69
CA ASP A 178 -17.67 5.87 1.76
C ASP A 178 -17.77 4.47 1.16
N GLY A 179 -18.98 3.90 1.20
CA GLY A 179 -19.24 2.48 0.88
C GLY A 179 -19.21 1.54 2.09
N MET A 180 -18.59 1.92 3.22
CA MET A 180 -18.58 1.14 4.46
C MET A 180 -19.48 1.77 5.52
N SER A 181 -20.80 1.56 5.43
CA SER A 181 -21.72 1.95 6.52
C SER A 181 -21.25 1.32 7.83
N PRO A 182 -20.75 2.11 8.80
CA PRO A 182 -20.31 1.54 10.07
C PRO A 182 -21.53 0.96 10.80
N ASP A 183 -21.32 -0.06 11.62
CA ASP A 183 -22.42 -0.52 12.45
C ASP A 183 -22.84 0.56 13.46
N SER A 184 -24.06 0.46 13.97
CA SER A 184 -24.62 1.46 14.88
C SER A 184 -23.89 1.55 16.23
N ALA A 185 -22.97 0.63 16.55
CA ALA A 185 -22.16 0.67 17.76
C ALA A 185 -20.88 1.48 17.52
N PHE A 186 -20.13 1.18 16.45
CA PHE A 186 -18.97 1.98 16.04
C PHE A 186 -19.35 3.44 15.79
N ALA A 187 -20.46 3.68 15.07
CA ALA A 187 -20.96 5.03 14.85
C ALA A 187 -21.40 5.74 16.15
N ALA A 188 -21.87 5.00 17.17
CA ALA A 188 -22.27 5.59 18.45
C ALA A 188 -21.07 5.91 19.37
N ASP A 189 -20.05 5.04 19.40
CA ASP A 189 -18.82 5.26 20.17
C ASP A 189 -17.99 6.39 19.55
N MET A 190 -17.87 6.44 18.22
CA MET A 190 -17.26 7.57 17.51
C MET A 190 -18.09 8.86 17.66
N ALA A 191 -19.43 8.79 17.71
CA ALA A 191 -20.27 9.96 17.98
C ALA A 191 -20.29 10.41 19.47
N GLU A 192 -19.74 9.64 20.40
CA GLU A 192 -19.42 10.10 21.76
C GLU A 192 -18.07 10.85 21.79
N LEU A 193 -17.10 10.40 20.99
CA LEU A 193 -15.81 11.06 20.80
C LEU A 193 -15.95 12.39 20.02
N ASN A 194 -16.61 12.40 18.86
CA ASN A 194 -16.85 13.61 18.06
C ASN A 194 -17.64 14.69 18.82
N ARG A 195 -18.53 14.30 19.74
CA ARG A 195 -19.34 15.25 20.53
C ARG A 195 -18.53 16.20 21.41
N GLN A 196 -17.22 15.96 21.55
CA GLN A 196 -16.30 16.76 22.35
C GLN A 196 -15.47 17.76 21.51
N SER A 197 -15.46 17.66 20.17
CA SER A 197 -14.62 18.50 19.29
C SER A 197 -14.94 18.38 17.78
N GLU A 198 -15.46 19.42 17.13
CA GLU A 198 -15.76 19.48 15.67
C GLU A 198 -15.86 20.94 15.15
N PRO A 199 -15.83 21.24 13.81
CA PRO A 199 -15.77 20.37 12.59
C PRO A 199 -14.60 20.74 11.60
N GLY A 200 -14.46 20.30 10.33
CA GLY A 200 -15.09 19.21 9.53
C GLY A 200 -15.43 19.59 8.05
N SER A 201 -14.72 19.02 7.05
CA SER A 201 -14.99 19.05 5.57
C SER A 201 -13.98 18.23 4.70
N GLU A 202 -14.44 17.27 3.89
CA GLU A 202 -13.67 16.19 3.20
C GLU A 202 -12.42 16.54 2.31
N LEU A 203 -11.66 15.49 1.92
CA LEU A 203 -10.33 15.37 1.23
C LEU A 203 -10.35 14.26 0.15
N THR A 204 -9.21 13.97 -0.50
CA THR A 204 -9.12 13.21 -1.77
C THR A 204 -8.47 11.82 -1.68
N ALA A 205 -8.55 11.06 -2.79
CA ALA A 205 -8.09 9.69 -2.92
C ALA A 205 -6.59 9.46 -2.68
N GLU A 206 -5.73 10.33 -3.20
CA GLU A 206 -4.28 10.25 -3.01
C GLU A 206 -3.89 10.47 -1.54
N GLN A 207 -4.65 11.32 -0.85
CA GLN A 207 -4.51 11.59 0.58
C GLN A 207 -4.99 10.39 1.43
N ARG A 208 -5.77 9.44 0.88
CA ARG A 208 -6.12 8.18 1.55
C ARG A 208 -4.90 7.27 1.73
N GLY A 209 -4.07 7.13 0.69
CA GLY A 209 -2.93 6.21 0.68
C GLY A 209 -1.88 6.57 1.73
N LYS A 210 -1.37 7.80 1.65
CA LYS A 210 -0.32 8.36 2.54
C LYS A 210 -0.66 8.24 4.04
N VAL A 211 -1.95 8.17 4.38
CA VAL A 211 -2.48 8.11 5.76
C VAL A 211 -2.57 6.67 6.27
N MET A 212 -2.81 5.70 5.38
CA MET A 212 -2.76 4.28 5.71
C MET A 212 -1.33 3.81 5.94
N ASP A 213 -0.38 4.31 5.14
CA ASP A 213 1.05 4.07 5.34
C ASP A 213 1.52 4.62 6.70
N TRP A 214 1.18 5.89 7.00
CA TRP A 214 1.49 6.52 8.29
C TRP A 214 0.89 5.78 9.50
N LEU A 215 -0.28 5.14 9.35
CA LEU A 215 -0.91 4.34 10.41
C LEU A 215 -0.22 2.98 10.62
N ALA A 216 0.31 2.35 9.57
CA ALA A 216 1.09 1.13 9.68
C ALA A 216 2.39 1.37 10.47
N ILE A 217 3.04 2.50 10.20
CA ILE A 217 4.30 2.96 10.81
C ILE A 217 4.12 3.27 12.31
N ASN A 218 3.13 4.10 12.66
CA ASN A 218 3.05 4.70 14.00
C ASN A 218 2.37 3.81 15.06
N ALA A 219 1.79 2.66 14.68
CA ALA A 219 1.16 1.72 15.61
C ALA A 219 2.16 0.93 16.51
N TRP A 220 3.47 1.10 16.30
CA TRP A 220 4.53 0.24 16.88
C TRP A 220 5.49 0.92 17.87
N SER A 221 5.25 2.18 18.25
CA SER A 221 6.00 2.89 19.31
C SER A 221 5.42 2.58 20.70
N THR A 222 6.20 1.93 21.58
CA THR A 222 5.69 1.28 22.79
C THR A 222 6.02 2.03 24.08
N SER A 223 4.99 2.46 24.84
CA SER A 223 5.09 2.64 26.31
C SER A 223 3.77 2.96 27.07
N ASN A 224 2.77 3.60 26.48
CA ASN A 224 1.65 4.20 27.22
C ASN A 224 0.39 3.34 27.47
N ILE A 225 0.47 2.02 27.28
CA ILE A 225 -0.71 1.14 27.32
C ILE A 225 -1.20 0.84 28.76
N ALA A 226 -0.38 1.12 29.78
CA ALA A 226 -0.65 0.76 31.19
C ALA A 226 -1.91 1.39 31.83
N ASN A 227 -2.56 2.37 31.18
CA ASN A 227 -3.76 3.05 31.69
C ASN A 227 -5.07 2.64 30.98
N ILE A 228 -5.01 1.84 29.91
CA ILE A 228 -6.21 1.39 29.20
C ILE A 228 -6.80 0.19 29.96
N SER A 229 -8.12 0.18 30.17
CA SER A 229 -8.78 -0.98 30.79
C SER A 229 -8.59 -2.25 29.94
N ASP A 230 -8.23 -3.38 30.56
CA ASP A 230 -7.95 -4.67 29.91
C ASP A 230 -9.02 -5.08 28.87
N SER A 231 -10.29 -4.75 29.12
CA SER A 231 -11.40 -5.02 28.21
C SER A 231 -11.36 -4.23 26.90
N ALA A 232 -10.92 -2.97 26.94
CA ALA A 232 -10.81 -2.13 25.75
C ALA A 232 -9.57 -2.48 24.93
N LEU A 233 -8.45 -2.78 25.61
CA LEU A 233 -7.25 -3.35 24.98
C LEU A 233 -7.56 -4.66 24.27
N LYS A 234 -8.26 -5.57 24.96
CA LYS A 234 -8.66 -6.85 24.38
C LYS A 234 -9.58 -6.68 23.18
N SER A 235 -10.58 -5.80 23.24
CA SER A 235 -11.48 -5.57 22.10
C SER A 235 -10.76 -4.97 20.89
N LEU A 236 -9.81 -4.05 21.10
CA LEU A 236 -9.01 -3.45 20.04
C LEU A 236 -8.00 -4.46 19.47
N ALA A 237 -7.34 -5.25 20.31
CA ALA A 237 -6.44 -6.32 19.89
C ALA A 237 -7.18 -7.42 19.11
N ASP A 238 -8.33 -7.88 19.62
CA ASP A 238 -9.18 -8.89 18.96
C ASP A 238 -9.69 -8.39 17.59
N GLU A 239 -9.93 -7.09 17.43
CA GLU A 239 -10.40 -6.49 16.18
C GLU A 239 -9.26 -6.22 15.18
N LEU A 240 -8.10 -5.72 15.64
CA LEU A 240 -6.90 -5.55 14.82
C LEU A 240 -6.35 -6.90 14.34
N ASN A 241 -6.31 -7.90 15.22
CA ASN A 241 -5.85 -9.25 14.89
C ASN A 241 -6.82 -9.89 13.88
N LYS A 242 -8.15 -9.73 14.02
CA LYS A 242 -9.11 -10.17 12.99
C LYS A 242 -8.91 -9.46 11.65
N ARG A 243 -8.83 -8.11 11.63
CA ARG A 243 -8.71 -7.34 10.39
C ARG A 243 -7.39 -7.62 9.66
N HIS A 244 -6.28 -7.74 10.38
CA HIS A 244 -4.98 -8.03 9.77
C HIS A 244 -4.84 -9.52 9.36
N LEU A 245 -5.59 -10.45 9.99
CA LEU A 245 -5.72 -11.83 9.49
C LEU A 245 -6.67 -11.96 8.28
N GLN A 246 -7.48 -10.94 8.01
CA GLN A 246 -8.46 -10.91 6.90
C GLN A 246 -7.96 -10.14 5.67
N ASN A 247 -7.15 -9.08 5.85
CA ASN A 247 -6.63 -8.24 4.77
C ASN A 247 -5.22 -8.65 4.30
N PHE A 248 -4.97 -9.95 4.10
CA PHE A 248 -3.69 -10.46 3.61
C PHE A 248 -3.62 -10.32 2.07
N ALA A 249 -2.83 -9.38 1.57
CA ALA A 249 -2.57 -9.22 0.13
C ALA A 249 -1.56 -10.23 -0.44
N LEU A 250 -1.72 -10.62 -1.71
CA LEU A 250 -0.70 -11.40 -2.43
C LEU A 250 0.54 -10.53 -2.70
N PRO A 251 1.76 -11.11 -2.75
CA PRO A 251 3.00 -10.36 -2.91
C PRO A 251 3.25 -9.96 -4.38
N VAL A 252 2.28 -9.31 -5.01
CA VAL A 252 2.25 -8.98 -6.45
C VAL A 252 3.49 -8.20 -6.88
N GLU A 253 3.88 -7.17 -6.13
CA GLU A 253 5.06 -6.35 -6.44
C GLU A 253 6.37 -7.15 -6.44
N LEU A 254 6.55 -8.01 -5.44
CA LEU A 254 7.70 -8.91 -5.34
C LEU A 254 7.66 -9.95 -6.46
N MET A 255 6.48 -10.46 -6.81
CA MET A 255 6.33 -11.38 -7.94
C MET A 255 6.75 -10.70 -9.24
N ARG A 256 6.25 -9.50 -9.52
CA ARG A 256 6.48 -8.69 -10.73
C ARG A 256 7.94 -8.31 -10.91
N SER A 257 8.55 -7.73 -9.87
CA SER A 257 9.97 -7.32 -9.88
C SER A 257 10.93 -8.50 -10.13
N LEU A 258 10.58 -9.71 -9.68
CA LEU A 258 11.31 -10.94 -9.98
C LEU A 258 10.93 -11.58 -11.34
N PHE A 259 9.71 -11.37 -11.82
CA PHE A 259 9.21 -11.91 -13.08
C PHE A 259 9.87 -11.25 -14.30
N GLY A 260 10.16 -9.95 -14.21
CA GLY A 260 10.91 -9.21 -15.23
C GLY A 260 10.14 -9.06 -16.54
N GLY A 261 8.85 -8.72 -16.44
CA GLY A 261 7.98 -8.32 -17.55
C GLY A 261 8.21 -6.86 -17.97
N ALA A 262 7.81 -6.53 -19.19
CA ALA A 262 7.88 -5.16 -19.70
C ALA A 262 6.58 -4.41 -19.39
N GLU A 263 6.64 -3.07 -19.28
CA GLU A 263 5.46 -2.21 -19.27
C GLU A 263 4.53 -2.61 -20.42
N ARG A 264 3.39 -3.21 -20.09
CA ARG A 264 2.32 -3.47 -21.07
C ARG A 264 1.50 -2.21 -21.15
N LEU A 265 1.37 -1.72 -22.38
CA LEU A 265 0.61 -0.52 -22.66
C LEU A 265 -0.72 -0.90 -23.31
N ALA A 266 -1.82 -0.32 -22.83
CA ALA A 266 -3.15 -0.42 -23.43
C ALA A 266 -3.53 0.96 -23.99
N SER A 267 -4.10 1.01 -25.19
CA SER A 267 -4.44 2.30 -25.82
C SER A 267 -5.92 2.59 -25.86
N PRO A 268 -6.28 3.86 -25.63
CA PRO A 268 -7.46 4.44 -26.26
C PRO A 268 -7.16 5.76 -27.02
N LEU A 269 -8.10 6.17 -27.87
CA LEU A 269 -8.16 7.53 -28.40
C LEU A 269 -8.69 8.52 -27.36
N ILE A 270 -7.93 9.57 -27.07
CA ILE A 270 -8.31 10.69 -26.20
C ILE A 270 -8.47 11.94 -27.05
N LEU A 271 -9.57 12.69 -26.83
CA LEU A 271 -9.81 14.00 -27.42
C LEU A 271 -9.39 15.10 -26.44
N ASP A 272 -8.59 16.04 -26.94
CA ASP A 272 -8.32 17.37 -26.36
C ASP A 272 -9.63 18.17 -26.37
N LEU A 273 -10.24 18.41 -25.20
CA LEU A 273 -11.58 19.02 -25.12
C LEU A 273 -11.60 20.53 -24.83
N ASP A 274 -10.51 21.11 -24.32
CA ASP A 274 -10.45 22.53 -23.95
C ASP A 274 -9.36 23.34 -24.70
N GLY A 275 -8.41 22.67 -25.34
CA GLY A 275 -7.49 23.20 -26.34
C GLY A 275 -6.06 23.46 -25.88
N ASP A 276 -5.58 22.86 -24.78
CA ASP A 276 -4.20 23.05 -24.29
C ASP A 276 -3.27 21.82 -24.42
N GLY A 277 -3.82 20.61 -24.59
CA GLY A 277 -3.06 19.39 -24.84
C GLY A 277 -3.94 18.14 -24.84
N VAL A 278 -3.30 16.96 -24.84
CA VAL A 278 -3.93 15.75 -24.30
C VAL A 278 -3.24 15.46 -22.99
N GLU A 279 -3.99 15.45 -21.89
CA GLU A 279 -3.48 15.25 -20.54
C GLU A 279 -3.79 13.85 -20.00
N THR A 280 -2.94 13.37 -19.09
CA THR A 280 -3.02 12.03 -18.53
C THR A 280 -2.78 12.01 -17.02
N ILE A 281 -3.07 10.87 -16.41
CA ILE A 281 -2.84 10.55 -15.00
C ILE A 281 -1.82 9.40 -14.93
N ALA A 282 -0.85 9.49 -14.03
CA ALA A 282 0.18 8.45 -13.85
C ALA A 282 -0.38 7.19 -13.18
N LEU A 283 0.12 6.03 -13.58
CA LEU A 283 -0.17 4.74 -12.93
C LEU A 283 0.02 4.84 -11.41
N GLY A 284 -0.95 4.37 -10.64
CA GLY A 284 -0.91 4.34 -9.17
C GLY A 284 -1.17 5.68 -8.46
N SER A 285 -1.20 6.81 -9.15
CA SER A 285 -1.41 8.13 -8.50
C SER A 285 -2.85 8.36 -7.99
N ALA A 286 -3.85 7.86 -8.73
CA ALA A 286 -5.27 8.00 -8.40
C ALA A 286 -5.97 6.67 -8.04
N GLY A 287 -5.26 5.54 -8.07
CA GLY A 287 -5.82 4.22 -7.72
C GLY A 287 -6.82 3.66 -8.75
N ILE A 288 -6.76 4.13 -10.00
CA ILE A 288 -7.67 3.78 -11.09
C ILE A 288 -7.43 2.35 -11.55
N ASN A 289 -8.52 1.60 -11.76
CA ASN A 289 -8.49 0.24 -12.32
C ASN A 289 -9.54 0.15 -13.42
N PHE A 290 -9.20 -0.45 -14.57
CA PHE A 290 -10.11 -0.63 -15.69
C PHE A 290 -9.78 -1.93 -16.43
N ASP A 291 -10.79 -2.71 -16.86
CA ASP A 291 -10.58 -3.98 -17.57
C ASP A 291 -10.20 -3.68 -19.02
N HIS A 292 -8.90 -3.58 -19.30
CA HIS A 292 -8.41 -3.15 -20.59
C HIS A 292 -8.56 -4.22 -21.67
N ASP A 293 -8.43 -5.51 -21.33
CA ASP A 293 -8.45 -6.59 -22.33
C ASP A 293 -9.79 -7.37 -22.41
N GLY A 294 -10.74 -7.08 -21.51
CA GLY A 294 -12.09 -7.64 -21.47
C GLY A 294 -12.15 -9.02 -20.81
N ASN A 295 -11.29 -9.28 -19.83
CA ASN A 295 -11.17 -10.59 -19.17
C ASN A 295 -12.00 -10.73 -17.88
N GLY A 296 -12.61 -9.65 -17.38
CA GLY A 296 -13.36 -9.59 -16.12
C GLY A 296 -12.54 -9.13 -14.90
N PHE A 297 -11.30 -8.70 -15.09
CA PHE A 297 -10.40 -8.17 -14.06
C PHE A 297 -9.93 -6.77 -14.46
N ALA A 298 -10.35 -5.75 -13.71
CA ALA A 298 -9.93 -4.38 -13.93
C ALA A 298 -8.49 -4.18 -13.48
N GLU A 299 -7.58 -3.86 -14.39
CA GLU A 299 -6.16 -3.70 -14.09
C GLU A 299 -5.82 -2.26 -13.67
N SER A 300 -4.92 -2.10 -12.70
CA SER A 300 -4.44 -0.78 -12.28
C SER A 300 -3.72 -0.08 -13.44
N THR A 301 -4.05 1.18 -13.70
CA THR A 301 -3.70 1.83 -14.97
C THR A 301 -3.39 3.33 -14.82
N GLY A 302 -2.53 3.87 -15.69
CA GLY A 302 -2.54 5.29 -16.03
C GLY A 302 -3.82 5.66 -16.79
N TRP A 303 -4.21 6.94 -16.80
CA TRP A 303 -5.56 7.30 -17.25
C TRP A 303 -5.63 8.66 -17.99
N VAL A 304 -6.82 9.03 -18.46
CA VAL A 304 -7.10 10.33 -19.09
C VAL A 304 -7.22 11.44 -18.03
N GLY A 305 -6.83 12.67 -18.38
CA GLY A 305 -7.11 13.86 -17.56
C GLY A 305 -8.60 14.16 -17.46
N GLY A 306 -9.04 14.78 -16.35
CA GLY A 306 -10.46 15.05 -16.06
C GLY A 306 -11.08 16.16 -16.92
N ASP A 307 -10.27 16.82 -17.74
CA ASP A 307 -10.54 17.89 -18.70
C ASP A 307 -10.91 17.32 -20.07
N ASP A 308 -10.26 16.23 -20.43
CA ASP A 308 -10.31 15.56 -21.71
C ASP A 308 -11.40 14.49 -21.77
N GLY A 309 -11.41 13.67 -22.83
CA GLY A 309 -12.30 12.52 -22.86
C GLY A 309 -11.92 11.41 -23.84
N LEU A 310 -12.16 10.19 -23.39
CA LEU A 310 -11.99 8.96 -24.15
C LEU A 310 -13.06 8.85 -25.24
N LEU A 311 -12.68 8.48 -26.46
CA LEU A 311 -13.63 8.09 -27.49
C LEU A 311 -14.10 6.66 -27.22
N VAL A 312 -15.42 6.47 -27.10
CA VAL A 312 -16.01 5.18 -26.69
C VAL A 312 -17.26 4.79 -27.48
N PHE A 313 -17.55 3.49 -27.50
CA PHE A 313 -18.72 2.88 -28.14
C PHE A 313 -19.15 1.63 -27.36
N ASP A 314 -20.28 1.72 -26.67
CA ASP A 314 -21.01 0.59 -26.07
C ASP A 314 -21.27 -0.46 -27.17
N ARG A 315 -20.51 -1.54 -27.11
CA ARG A 315 -20.40 -2.57 -28.15
C ARG A 315 -21.23 -3.79 -27.78
N ASN A 316 -21.42 -4.05 -26.49
CA ASN A 316 -22.22 -5.16 -25.99
C ASN A 316 -23.73 -4.80 -25.86
N GLY A 317 -24.06 -3.50 -25.81
CA GLY A 317 -25.41 -2.94 -25.75
C GLY A 317 -26.02 -2.87 -24.35
N ASN A 318 -25.22 -2.90 -23.29
CA ASN A 318 -25.69 -2.89 -21.90
C ASN A 318 -25.99 -1.49 -21.34
N GLY A 319 -25.54 -0.43 -22.02
CA GLY A 319 -25.73 0.96 -21.61
C GLY A 319 -24.65 1.54 -20.69
N SER A 320 -23.57 0.79 -20.44
CA SER A 320 -22.35 1.19 -19.73
C SER A 320 -21.16 1.27 -20.71
N ILE A 321 -20.00 1.66 -20.20
CA ILE A 321 -18.69 1.42 -20.81
C ILE A 321 -17.87 0.75 -19.72
N ASP A 322 -17.59 -0.55 -19.87
CA ASP A 322 -17.07 -1.37 -18.76
C ASP A 322 -15.77 -2.15 -19.06
N ASN A 323 -15.31 -2.15 -20.31
CA ASN A 323 -14.02 -2.74 -20.68
C ASN A 323 -13.42 -2.15 -21.97
N GLY A 324 -12.14 -2.43 -22.23
CA GLY A 324 -11.36 -1.89 -23.35
C GLY A 324 -11.79 -2.35 -24.75
N SER A 325 -12.72 -3.32 -24.89
CA SER A 325 -13.34 -3.62 -26.20
C SER A 325 -14.32 -2.53 -26.67
N GLU A 326 -14.71 -1.64 -25.76
CA GLU A 326 -15.64 -0.52 -25.95
C GLU A 326 -14.93 0.84 -26.04
N LEU A 327 -13.65 0.88 -25.68
CA LEU A 327 -12.74 1.97 -26.05
C LEU A 327 -12.27 1.80 -27.51
N PHE A 328 -11.79 2.88 -28.13
CA PHE A 328 -11.12 2.84 -29.44
C PHE A 328 -9.61 2.73 -29.29
N GLY A 329 -9.08 1.51 -29.41
CA GLY A 329 -7.71 1.17 -29.01
C GLY A 329 -7.19 -0.14 -29.57
N ASN A 330 -6.01 -0.58 -29.11
CA ASN A 330 -5.41 -1.86 -29.51
C ASN A 330 -6.24 -3.09 -29.11
N ASN A 331 -7.06 -3.01 -28.05
CA ASN A 331 -7.94 -4.10 -27.62
C ASN A 331 -9.31 -4.11 -28.34
N THR A 332 -9.60 -3.12 -29.20
CA THR A 332 -10.83 -3.12 -30.00
C THR A 332 -10.82 -4.21 -31.08
N ALA A 333 -11.86 -5.03 -31.13
CA ALA A 333 -12.07 -5.98 -32.22
C ALA A 333 -12.61 -5.30 -33.50
N LEU A 334 -11.84 -5.41 -34.59
CA LEU A 334 -12.24 -4.99 -35.94
C LEU A 334 -13.30 -5.92 -36.54
N SER A 335 -14.03 -5.45 -37.55
CA SER A 335 -14.98 -6.24 -38.37
C SER A 335 -14.37 -7.49 -39.01
N SER A 336 -13.04 -7.54 -39.14
CA SER A 336 -12.27 -8.71 -39.60
C SER A 336 -12.13 -9.83 -38.57
N GLY A 337 -12.47 -9.57 -37.29
CA GLY A 337 -12.20 -10.44 -36.15
C GLY A 337 -10.76 -10.39 -35.63
N GLN A 338 -9.95 -9.43 -36.08
CA GLN A 338 -8.62 -9.15 -35.53
C GLN A 338 -8.69 -7.98 -34.54
N ALA A 339 -7.80 -7.97 -33.55
CA ALA A 339 -7.54 -6.79 -32.73
C ALA A 339 -6.98 -5.64 -33.61
N ALA A 340 -7.32 -4.41 -33.29
CA ALA A 340 -6.78 -3.24 -33.99
C ALA A 340 -5.29 -3.03 -33.67
N ALA A 341 -4.56 -2.40 -34.60
CA ALA A 341 -3.15 -2.06 -34.36
C ALA A 341 -2.99 -0.86 -33.42
N ASN A 342 -3.99 0.03 -33.41
CA ASN A 342 -4.13 1.23 -32.59
C ASN A 342 -5.59 1.72 -32.69
N GLY A 343 -5.97 2.72 -31.89
CA GLY A 343 -7.30 3.30 -31.84
C GLY A 343 -7.75 4.02 -33.12
N PHE A 344 -6.84 4.65 -33.88
CA PHE A 344 -7.20 5.20 -35.21
C PHE A 344 -7.60 4.09 -36.20
N ALA A 345 -6.93 2.93 -36.17
CA ALA A 345 -7.29 1.77 -36.97
C ALA A 345 -8.60 1.13 -36.51
N ALA A 346 -8.90 1.17 -35.20
CA ALA A 346 -10.20 0.78 -34.66
C ALA A 346 -11.32 1.73 -35.15
N LEU A 347 -11.06 3.04 -35.14
CA LEU A 347 -12.02 4.07 -35.56
C LEU A 347 -12.28 4.05 -37.07
N ALA A 348 -11.28 3.68 -37.88
CA ALA A 348 -11.43 3.55 -39.33
C ALA A 348 -12.45 2.47 -39.76
N ASP A 349 -12.75 1.49 -38.91
CA ASP A 349 -13.79 0.48 -39.14
C ASP A 349 -15.23 1.07 -39.04
N PHE A 350 -15.37 2.31 -38.57
CA PHE A 350 -16.63 3.05 -38.46
C PHE A 350 -16.88 4.03 -39.63
N ASP A 351 -15.88 4.27 -40.50
CA ASP A 351 -16.05 5.07 -41.73
C ASP A 351 -16.83 4.24 -42.76
N SER A 352 -18.12 4.52 -42.82
CA SER A 352 -19.09 3.75 -43.59
C SER A 352 -19.21 4.21 -45.04
N ASN A 353 -18.63 5.37 -45.36
CA ASN A 353 -18.70 6.00 -46.68
C ASN A 353 -17.34 6.00 -47.41
N ALA A 354 -16.25 5.75 -46.69
CA ALA A 354 -14.84 5.71 -47.09
C ALA A 354 -14.27 7.08 -47.56
N ASP A 355 -14.67 8.19 -46.92
CA ASP A 355 -14.15 9.54 -47.19
C ASP A 355 -12.98 9.96 -46.28
N GLY A 356 -12.65 9.17 -45.26
CA GLY A 356 -11.54 9.41 -44.34
C GLY A 356 -11.88 10.26 -43.12
N ILE A 357 -13.15 10.63 -42.91
CA ILE A 357 -13.61 11.33 -41.71
C ILE A 357 -14.80 10.62 -41.07
N ILE A 358 -14.81 10.56 -39.74
CA ILE A 358 -15.98 10.11 -38.98
C ILE A 358 -16.90 11.32 -38.75
N SER A 359 -18.07 11.28 -39.36
CA SER A 359 -18.99 12.42 -39.39
C SER A 359 -20.47 12.00 -39.31
N ALA A 360 -21.39 12.96 -39.23
CA ALA A 360 -22.83 12.67 -39.27
C ALA A 360 -23.33 12.03 -40.58
N ALA A 361 -22.47 11.83 -41.58
CA ALA A 361 -22.74 10.99 -42.74
C ALA A 361 -22.66 9.48 -42.43
N ASP A 362 -22.01 9.09 -41.33
CA ASP A 362 -21.71 7.70 -40.99
C ASP A 362 -22.78 7.01 -40.16
N ALA A 363 -23.02 5.75 -40.48
CA ALA A 363 -24.11 4.96 -39.90
C ALA A 363 -24.08 4.90 -38.37
N ASN A 364 -22.88 4.79 -37.79
CA ASN A 364 -22.68 4.63 -36.34
C ASN A 364 -22.30 5.93 -35.60
N PHE A 365 -22.15 7.07 -36.29
CA PHE A 365 -21.71 8.33 -35.67
C PHE A 365 -22.56 8.77 -34.47
N SER A 366 -23.88 8.57 -34.57
CA SER A 366 -24.82 8.91 -33.49
C SER A 366 -24.73 8.01 -32.24
N LEU A 367 -24.03 6.88 -32.34
CA LEU A 367 -23.82 5.93 -31.25
C LEU A 367 -22.52 6.22 -30.48
N LEU A 368 -21.52 6.83 -31.13
CA LEU A 368 -20.27 7.24 -30.49
C LEU A 368 -20.50 8.20 -29.32
N ARG A 369 -19.67 8.06 -28.29
CA ARG A 369 -19.65 8.93 -27.10
C ARG A 369 -18.24 9.43 -26.84
N VAL A 370 -18.17 10.52 -26.09
CA VAL A 370 -16.96 10.92 -25.36
C VAL A 370 -17.23 10.63 -23.90
N TRP A 371 -16.40 9.82 -23.27
CA TRP A 371 -16.40 9.64 -21.82
C TRP A 371 -15.43 10.63 -21.21
N LYS A 372 -15.97 11.64 -20.52
CA LYS A 372 -15.21 12.60 -19.72
C LYS A 372 -15.30 12.17 -18.25
N ASP A 373 -14.36 11.33 -17.84
CA ASP A 373 -14.19 10.86 -16.45
C ASP A 373 -13.71 12.04 -15.59
N GLY A 374 -14.67 12.76 -14.99
CA GLY A 374 -14.39 14.03 -14.32
C GLY A 374 -13.91 13.87 -12.88
N ASN A 375 -14.03 12.66 -12.33
CA ASN A 375 -13.58 12.33 -10.98
C ASN A 375 -12.33 11.43 -10.97
N GLY A 376 -11.95 10.85 -12.12
CA GLY A 376 -10.79 9.99 -12.30
C GLY A 376 -10.95 8.65 -11.58
N ASN A 377 -12.11 8.00 -11.67
CA ASN A 377 -12.36 6.71 -11.00
C ASN A 377 -12.35 5.48 -11.93
N GLY A 378 -12.32 5.66 -13.25
CA GLY A 378 -12.36 4.56 -14.22
C GLY A 378 -13.73 3.89 -14.36
N ILE A 379 -14.81 4.51 -13.89
CA ILE A 379 -16.19 4.04 -13.97
C ILE A 379 -17.04 5.08 -14.70
N ALA A 380 -17.74 4.69 -15.75
CA ALA A 380 -18.55 5.62 -16.55
C ALA A 380 -19.79 6.15 -15.80
N ASP A 381 -19.61 7.21 -15.02
CA ASP A 381 -20.59 7.71 -14.07
C ASP A 381 -21.75 8.50 -14.73
N SER A 382 -22.83 8.69 -13.98
CA SER A 382 -24.06 9.33 -14.48
C SER A 382 -23.87 10.82 -14.78
N GLY A 383 -23.48 11.12 -16.02
CA GLY A 383 -23.27 12.48 -16.55
C GLY A 383 -22.00 12.62 -17.38
N GLU A 384 -21.10 11.63 -17.31
CA GLU A 384 -19.78 11.64 -17.93
C GLU A 384 -19.79 11.19 -19.39
N LEU A 385 -20.76 10.34 -19.77
CA LEU A 385 -20.96 9.89 -21.15
C LEU A 385 -21.69 10.96 -21.97
N LEU A 386 -20.92 11.75 -22.71
CA LEU A 386 -21.41 12.79 -23.62
C LEU A 386 -21.61 12.22 -25.03
N THR A 387 -22.66 12.64 -25.74
CA THR A 387 -22.65 12.50 -27.21
C THR A 387 -21.52 13.35 -27.79
N LEU A 388 -20.95 12.94 -28.94
CA LEU A 388 -19.99 13.77 -29.71
C LEU A 388 -20.48 15.23 -29.84
N GLY A 389 -21.79 15.40 -30.07
CA GLY A 389 -22.41 16.70 -30.18
C GLY A 389 -22.53 17.52 -28.88
N GLN A 390 -22.49 16.90 -27.71
CA GLN A 390 -22.41 17.57 -26.41
C GLN A 390 -20.95 17.93 -26.07
N ALA A 391 -20.01 17.05 -26.38
CA ALA A 391 -18.55 17.29 -26.28
C ALA A 391 -18.02 18.29 -27.33
N GLY A 392 -18.89 18.94 -28.12
CA GLY A 392 -18.49 19.95 -29.09
C GLY A 392 -17.90 19.42 -30.40
N VAL A 393 -17.78 18.11 -30.59
CA VAL A 393 -17.24 17.45 -31.79
C VAL A 393 -18.23 17.55 -32.96
N GLU A 394 -17.73 17.88 -34.16
CA GLU A 394 -18.46 17.85 -35.44
C GLU A 394 -18.00 16.68 -36.33
N SER A 395 -16.69 16.47 -36.45
CA SER A 395 -16.10 15.32 -37.17
C SER A 395 -14.70 14.99 -36.67
N ILE A 396 -14.28 13.73 -36.79
CA ILE A 396 -12.93 13.24 -36.42
C ILE A 396 -12.20 12.82 -37.70
N ASN A 397 -10.94 13.19 -37.85
CA ASN A 397 -10.11 12.83 -39.00
C ASN A 397 -9.38 11.50 -38.75
N LEU A 398 -9.45 10.56 -39.70
CA LEU A 398 -8.75 9.27 -39.58
C LEU A 398 -7.25 9.36 -39.93
N ALA A 399 -6.81 10.47 -40.54
CA ALA A 399 -5.40 10.68 -40.82
C ALA A 399 -4.63 11.11 -39.56
N TYR A 400 -3.63 10.32 -39.20
CA TYR A 400 -2.75 10.55 -38.05
C TYR A 400 -1.26 10.58 -38.46
N THR A 401 -0.40 10.99 -37.54
CA THR A 401 1.06 10.89 -37.63
C THR A 401 1.62 10.16 -36.41
N ASP A 402 2.57 9.24 -36.61
CA ASP A 402 3.32 8.64 -35.51
C ASP A 402 4.24 9.68 -34.85
N ILE A 403 4.12 9.87 -33.53
CA ILE A 403 4.91 10.86 -32.78
C ILE A 403 5.86 10.22 -31.75
N GLN A 404 5.52 9.04 -31.22
CA GLN A 404 6.36 8.25 -30.31
C GLN A 404 6.87 9.05 -29.09
N ALA A 405 5.99 9.88 -28.51
CA ALA A 405 6.28 10.65 -27.31
C ALA A 405 5.94 9.85 -26.04
N VAL A 406 6.56 10.22 -24.93
CA VAL A 406 6.24 9.75 -23.58
C VAL A 406 6.09 10.99 -22.72
N ASP A 407 5.01 11.07 -21.96
CA ASP A 407 4.70 12.21 -21.10
C ASP A 407 5.40 12.12 -19.73
N PRO A 408 5.27 13.13 -18.84
CA PRO A 408 5.84 13.07 -17.49
C PRO A 408 5.26 11.99 -16.58
N ASN A 409 4.10 11.41 -16.94
CA ASN A 409 3.37 10.39 -16.20
C ASN A 409 3.74 8.96 -16.62
N GLY A 410 4.58 8.81 -17.65
CA GLY A 410 5.01 7.53 -18.21
C GLY A 410 4.10 6.98 -19.31
N ASN A 411 3.02 7.68 -19.67
CA ASN A 411 2.10 7.24 -20.71
C ASN A 411 2.62 7.62 -22.10
N HIS A 412 2.34 6.77 -23.09
CA HIS A 412 2.96 6.81 -24.41
C HIS A 412 2.00 7.39 -25.46
N HIS A 413 2.27 8.59 -25.96
CA HIS A 413 1.50 9.19 -27.04
C HIS A 413 2.10 8.71 -28.37
N LEU A 414 1.47 7.72 -29.02
CA LEU A 414 2.09 7.05 -30.16
C LEU A 414 1.62 7.60 -31.52
N GLN A 415 0.35 7.96 -31.66
CA GLN A 415 -0.22 8.60 -32.84
C GLN A 415 -0.97 9.89 -32.48
N ALA A 416 -0.76 10.96 -33.24
CA ALA A 416 -1.55 12.19 -33.14
C ALA A 416 -2.36 12.43 -34.42
N GLY A 417 -3.64 12.78 -34.25
CA GLY A 417 -4.59 13.13 -35.29
C GLY A 417 -5.27 14.47 -35.01
N THR A 418 -6.45 14.70 -35.61
CA THR A 418 -7.21 15.94 -35.41
C THR A 418 -8.72 15.68 -35.44
N PHE A 419 -9.48 16.50 -34.72
CA PHE A 419 -10.93 16.60 -34.90
C PHE A 419 -11.35 18.05 -35.16
N THR A 420 -12.53 18.24 -35.74
CA THR A 420 -13.15 19.55 -35.95
C THR A 420 -14.27 19.74 -34.93
N THR A 421 -14.22 20.84 -34.17
CA THR A 421 -15.30 21.25 -33.27
C THR A 421 -16.44 21.89 -34.05
N LYS A 422 -17.64 21.94 -33.48
CA LYS A 422 -18.80 22.67 -34.01
C LYS A 422 -18.58 24.18 -34.17
N GLY A 423 -17.49 24.72 -33.63
CA GLY A 423 -17.05 26.10 -33.88
C GLY A 423 -16.22 26.26 -35.16
N GLY A 424 -15.90 25.16 -35.85
CA GLY A 424 -14.95 25.13 -36.97
C GLY A 424 -13.48 25.23 -36.56
N MET A 425 -13.17 25.05 -35.27
CA MET A 425 -11.79 24.96 -34.77
C MET A 425 -11.28 23.52 -34.93
N VAL A 426 -9.99 23.38 -35.24
CA VAL A 426 -9.30 22.09 -35.25
C VAL A 426 -8.64 21.91 -33.88
N ALA A 427 -8.87 20.76 -33.25
CA ALA A 427 -8.34 20.36 -31.94
C ALA A 427 -7.66 18.98 -32.02
N ALA A 428 -6.89 18.61 -30.99
CA ALA A 428 -6.10 17.38 -30.98
C ALA A 428 -6.94 16.12 -30.67
N ILE A 429 -6.51 14.98 -31.18
CA ILE A 429 -6.97 13.66 -30.72
C ILE A 429 -5.76 12.73 -30.84
N GLU A 430 -5.44 12.00 -29.79
CA GLU A 430 -4.22 11.19 -29.72
C GLU A 430 -4.51 9.76 -29.28
N ASP A 431 -3.70 8.83 -29.80
CA ASP A 431 -3.67 7.42 -29.42
C ASP A 431 -2.65 7.29 -28.28
N VAL A 432 -3.17 7.33 -27.06
CA VAL A 432 -2.37 7.30 -25.84
C VAL A 432 -2.35 5.87 -25.33
N TRP A 433 -1.15 5.38 -25.05
CA TRP A 433 -0.88 4.01 -24.62
C TRP A 433 -0.49 4.09 -23.15
N PHE A 434 -1.46 3.86 -22.25
CA PHE A 434 -1.30 3.98 -20.81
C PHE A 434 -0.41 2.89 -20.25
N GLN A 435 0.36 3.18 -19.19
CA GLN A 435 0.98 2.12 -18.38
C GLN A 435 -0.10 1.31 -17.65
N VAL A 436 -0.02 -0.02 -17.71
CA VAL A 436 -0.97 -0.94 -17.05
C VAL A 436 -0.23 -1.99 -16.23
N ASP A 437 -0.65 -2.16 -14.99
CA ASP A 437 -0.17 -3.16 -14.03
C ASP A 437 -1.14 -4.35 -13.95
N TYR A 438 -1.00 -5.28 -14.89
CA TYR A 438 -1.84 -6.48 -14.96
C TYR A 438 -1.74 -7.39 -13.72
N GLY A 439 -0.74 -7.21 -12.85
CA GLY A 439 -0.65 -7.96 -11.60
C GLY A 439 -1.56 -7.41 -10.51
N ASN A 440 -1.77 -6.10 -10.49
CA ASN A 440 -2.65 -5.41 -9.55
C ASN A 440 -4.02 -5.19 -10.20
N SER A 441 -4.85 -6.24 -10.17
CA SER A 441 -6.18 -6.25 -10.77
C SER A 441 -7.28 -6.51 -9.74
N GLN A 442 -8.50 -6.04 -10.05
CA GLN A 442 -9.70 -6.23 -9.25
C GLN A 442 -10.76 -6.98 -10.08
N GLU A 443 -11.28 -8.07 -9.55
CA GLU A 443 -12.31 -8.90 -10.20
C GLU A 443 -13.64 -8.11 -10.25
N VAL A 444 -14.10 -7.74 -11.45
CA VAL A 444 -15.13 -6.68 -11.66
C VAL A 444 -16.53 -7.08 -11.18
N ASP A 445 -16.84 -8.38 -11.22
CA ASP A 445 -18.23 -8.90 -11.20
C ASP A 445 -18.54 -9.79 -9.97
N VAL A 446 -17.72 -9.74 -8.92
CA VAL A 446 -17.92 -10.53 -7.68
C VAL A 446 -18.21 -9.67 -6.45
N ASP A 447 -19.23 -10.06 -5.69
CA ASP A 447 -19.44 -9.56 -4.33
C ASP A 447 -18.14 -9.73 -3.53
N ALA A 448 -17.56 -8.62 -3.06
CA ALA A 448 -16.24 -8.58 -2.42
C ALA A 448 -16.11 -9.53 -1.20
N GLY A 449 -15.72 -10.78 -1.46
CA GLY A 449 -15.69 -11.87 -0.47
C GLY A 449 -17.07 -12.41 -0.05
N GLY A 450 -18.15 -12.05 -0.75
CA GLY A 450 -19.54 -12.38 -0.41
C GLY A 450 -19.82 -13.87 -0.21
N LEU A 451 -20.81 -14.21 0.62
CA LEU A 451 -21.22 -15.60 0.82
C LEU A 451 -21.91 -16.13 -0.43
N THR A 452 -21.40 -17.23 -1.00
CA THR A 452 -21.99 -17.90 -2.18
C THR A 452 -23.39 -18.48 -1.90
N GLY A 453 -23.74 -18.63 -0.61
CA GLY A 453 -24.89 -19.42 -0.17
C GLY A 453 -24.62 -20.94 -0.19
N ASN A 454 -23.50 -21.36 -0.76
CA ASN A 454 -22.97 -22.70 -0.65
C ASN A 454 -22.16 -22.82 0.65
N THR A 455 -22.87 -23.19 1.72
CA THR A 455 -22.31 -23.33 3.08
C THR A 455 -21.08 -24.23 3.19
N GLU A 456 -20.81 -25.09 2.21
CA GLU A 456 -19.60 -25.92 2.15
C GLU A 456 -18.38 -25.15 1.63
N ILE A 457 -18.56 -24.23 0.67
CA ILE A 457 -17.50 -23.33 0.17
C ILE A 457 -17.32 -22.15 1.13
N ASP A 458 -18.42 -21.64 1.68
CA ASP A 458 -18.43 -20.54 2.65
C ASP A 458 -17.66 -20.85 3.94
N ALA A 459 -17.59 -22.13 4.33
CA ALA A 459 -16.85 -22.61 5.51
C ALA A 459 -15.38 -23.00 5.25
N LEU A 460 -14.88 -22.89 4.01
CA LEU A 460 -13.47 -23.16 3.68
C LEU A 460 -12.62 -21.88 3.79
N PRO A 461 -11.30 -22.00 4.02
CA PRO A 461 -10.40 -20.85 3.99
C PRO A 461 -10.38 -20.21 2.60
N GLN A 462 -10.23 -18.89 2.57
CA GLN A 462 -10.26 -18.05 1.37
C GLN A 462 -8.96 -17.28 1.18
N VAL A 463 -8.67 -16.95 -0.08
CA VAL A 463 -7.48 -16.21 -0.50
C VAL A 463 -7.94 -15.31 -1.65
N SER A 464 -7.56 -14.04 -1.62
CA SER A 464 -7.84 -13.10 -2.71
C SER A 464 -7.18 -13.54 -4.01
N GLY A 465 -7.80 -13.19 -5.14
CA GLY A 465 -7.21 -13.35 -6.47
C GLY A 465 -6.15 -12.28 -6.76
N SER A 466 -5.47 -12.42 -7.88
CA SER A 466 -4.73 -11.33 -8.55
C SER A 466 -4.49 -11.70 -10.02
N GLY A 467 -4.19 -10.72 -10.87
CA GLY A 467 -4.10 -10.92 -12.31
C GLY A 467 -5.39 -11.47 -12.87
N ASN A 468 -5.31 -12.60 -13.56
CA ASN A 468 -6.43 -13.25 -14.24
C ASN A 468 -6.91 -14.48 -13.44
N VAL A 469 -6.67 -14.51 -12.13
CA VAL A 469 -7.08 -15.59 -11.22
C VAL A 469 -8.16 -15.08 -10.28
N HIS A 470 -9.37 -15.59 -10.45
CA HIS A 470 -10.51 -15.34 -9.55
C HIS A 470 -10.13 -15.62 -8.09
N ASN A 471 -10.72 -14.92 -7.14
CA ASN A 471 -10.55 -15.25 -5.73
C ASN A 471 -10.91 -16.74 -5.43
N LEU A 472 -10.32 -17.32 -4.38
CA LEU A 472 -10.40 -18.78 -4.14
C LEU A 472 -11.85 -19.27 -3.94
N ARG A 473 -12.76 -18.42 -3.44
CA ARG A 473 -14.20 -18.71 -3.30
C ARG A 473 -14.85 -18.87 -4.67
N THR A 474 -14.75 -17.84 -5.53
CA THR A 474 -15.31 -17.85 -6.88
C THR A 474 -14.71 -18.95 -7.74
N ALA A 475 -13.41 -19.21 -7.60
CA ALA A 475 -12.75 -20.32 -8.29
C ALA A 475 -13.26 -21.71 -7.84
N MET A 476 -13.51 -21.91 -6.54
CA MET A 476 -14.09 -23.16 -6.03
C MET A 476 -15.56 -23.35 -6.45
N GLU A 477 -16.32 -22.27 -6.64
CA GLU A 477 -17.70 -22.32 -7.13
C GLU A 477 -17.76 -22.58 -8.64
N SER A 478 -16.87 -21.93 -9.41
CA SER A 478 -16.77 -22.09 -10.86
C SER A 478 -16.17 -23.43 -11.30
N ASP A 479 -15.36 -24.10 -10.45
CA ASP A 479 -14.82 -25.44 -10.74
C ASP A 479 -15.92 -26.52 -10.72
N GLN A 480 -16.54 -26.73 -11.88
CA GLN A 480 -17.53 -27.79 -12.12
C GLN A 480 -17.01 -29.21 -11.80
N SER A 481 -15.70 -29.42 -11.72
CA SER A 481 -15.12 -30.72 -11.36
C SER A 481 -15.03 -30.93 -9.83
N GLY A 482 -15.12 -29.86 -9.04
CA GLY A 482 -15.00 -29.86 -7.58
C GLY A 482 -13.59 -30.18 -7.05
N GLN A 483 -12.59 -30.30 -7.92
CA GLN A 483 -11.23 -30.68 -7.56
C GLN A 483 -10.54 -29.63 -6.68
N LEU A 484 -10.71 -28.34 -6.98
CA LEU A 484 -10.13 -27.25 -6.19
C LEU A 484 -10.68 -27.26 -4.76
N LYS A 485 -12.01 -27.35 -4.63
CA LYS A 485 -12.71 -27.47 -3.33
C LYS A 485 -12.21 -28.68 -2.53
N ASP A 486 -12.07 -29.83 -3.17
CA ASP A 486 -11.59 -31.04 -2.50
C ASP A 486 -10.10 -30.96 -2.11
N LEU A 487 -9.28 -30.22 -2.85
CA LEU A 487 -7.89 -29.93 -2.48
C LEU A 487 -7.79 -29.00 -1.27
N VAL A 488 -8.59 -27.92 -1.23
CA VAL A 488 -8.65 -26.99 -0.08
C VAL A 488 -9.16 -27.70 1.17
N LYS A 489 -10.18 -28.57 1.06
CA LYS A 489 -10.62 -29.47 2.13
C LYS A 489 -9.51 -30.40 2.63
N GLN A 490 -8.76 -31.02 1.71
CA GLN A 490 -7.61 -31.87 2.08
C GLN A 490 -6.56 -31.06 2.85
N PHE A 491 -6.26 -29.83 2.43
CA PHE A 491 -5.31 -28.96 3.14
C PHE A 491 -5.79 -28.64 4.56
N ALA A 492 -7.04 -28.21 4.72
CA ALA A 492 -7.64 -27.89 6.01
C ALA A 492 -7.67 -29.10 6.97
N ALA A 493 -7.81 -30.32 6.44
CA ALA A 493 -7.81 -31.56 7.23
C ALA A 493 -6.41 -32.18 7.47
N ALA A 494 -5.38 -31.78 6.72
CA ALA A 494 -4.08 -32.45 6.72
C ALA A 494 -3.24 -32.14 7.97
N THR A 495 -3.03 -33.15 8.82
CA THR A 495 -2.26 -33.02 10.06
C THR A 495 -0.75 -32.96 9.84
N ASP A 496 -0.20 -33.65 8.83
CA ASP A 496 1.24 -33.62 8.54
C ASP A 496 1.63 -32.43 7.65
N ARG A 497 2.78 -31.82 7.96
CA ARG A 497 3.31 -30.67 7.23
C ARG A 497 3.70 -31.01 5.79
N GLY A 498 4.25 -32.20 5.53
CA GLY A 498 4.66 -32.64 4.20
C GLY A 498 3.47 -32.80 3.25
N ASP A 499 2.34 -33.29 3.78
CA ASP A 499 1.08 -33.37 3.03
C ASP A 499 0.58 -31.97 2.67
N ARG A 500 0.53 -31.02 3.63
CA ARG A 500 0.15 -29.62 3.35
C ARG A 500 1.07 -28.95 2.33
N GLN A 501 2.38 -29.18 2.43
CA GLN A 501 3.38 -28.67 1.48
C GLN A 501 3.26 -29.31 0.08
N THR A 502 2.68 -30.51 -0.04
CA THR A 502 2.36 -31.12 -1.35
C THR A 502 1.01 -30.62 -1.90
N LEU A 503 0.07 -30.30 -1.01
CA LEU A 503 -1.26 -29.83 -1.37
C LEU A 503 -1.27 -28.38 -1.86
N ILE A 504 -0.45 -27.48 -1.30
CA ILE A 504 -0.40 -26.08 -1.75
C ILE A 504 -0.04 -25.94 -3.23
N ASP A 505 0.97 -26.66 -3.72
CA ASP A 505 1.33 -26.66 -5.15
C ASP A 505 0.20 -27.18 -6.03
N ARG A 506 -0.54 -28.20 -5.56
CA ARG A 506 -1.72 -28.73 -6.27
C ARG A 506 -2.89 -27.74 -6.28
N ILE A 507 -3.10 -26.99 -5.19
CA ILE A 507 -4.09 -25.92 -5.09
C ILE A 507 -3.74 -24.82 -6.09
N LEU A 508 -2.53 -24.27 -6.03
CA LEU A 508 -2.06 -23.21 -6.94
C LEU A 508 -2.19 -23.61 -8.41
N TYR A 509 -1.77 -24.82 -8.78
CA TYR A 509 -1.90 -25.30 -10.15
C TYR A 509 -3.36 -25.51 -10.60
N GLN A 510 -4.23 -26.00 -9.71
CA GLN A 510 -5.65 -26.17 -10.06
C GLN A 510 -6.38 -24.82 -10.14
N TRP A 511 -6.03 -23.88 -9.25
CA TRP A 511 -6.64 -22.57 -9.11
C TRP A 511 -6.28 -21.63 -10.27
N SER A 512 -5.01 -21.57 -10.64
CA SER A 512 -4.53 -20.80 -11.82
C SER A 512 -4.81 -21.48 -13.17
N GLY A 513 -5.41 -22.67 -13.19
CA GLY A 513 -5.52 -23.50 -14.39
C GLY A 513 -4.19 -24.11 -14.88
N ALA A 514 -3.04 -23.79 -14.26
CA ALA A 514 -1.72 -24.30 -14.65
C ALA A 514 -1.61 -25.85 -14.63
N ALA A 515 -2.51 -26.54 -13.93
CA ALA A 515 -2.66 -27.99 -13.92
C ALA A 515 -2.93 -28.60 -15.31
N ALA A 516 -3.43 -27.82 -16.28
CA ALA A 516 -3.61 -28.25 -17.66
C ALA A 516 -2.28 -28.46 -18.44
N TYR A 517 -1.18 -27.89 -17.96
CA TYR A 517 0.12 -27.93 -18.65
C TYR A 517 1.05 -29.04 -18.12
N SER A 518 2.02 -29.43 -18.96
CA SER A 518 3.03 -30.43 -18.61
C SER A 518 4.10 -29.84 -17.68
N PRO A 519 4.57 -30.58 -16.65
CA PRO A 519 5.68 -30.12 -15.80
C PRO A 519 6.98 -29.85 -16.55
N GLY A 520 7.23 -30.57 -17.66
CA GLY A 520 8.42 -30.41 -18.50
C GLY A 520 8.28 -29.33 -19.60
N SER A 521 7.34 -28.40 -19.45
CA SER A 521 7.17 -27.24 -20.34
C SER A 521 8.06 -26.06 -19.88
N ARG A 522 8.06 -24.97 -20.66
CA ARG A 522 8.84 -23.74 -20.36
C ARG A 522 10.36 -23.93 -20.27
N GLY A 523 10.88 -24.94 -20.96
CA GLY A 523 12.32 -25.23 -21.04
C GLY A 523 12.87 -25.97 -19.83
N GLY A 524 14.21 -26.08 -19.76
CA GLY A 524 14.91 -26.83 -18.70
C GLY A 524 15.51 -25.97 -17.59
N ASN A 525 15.18 -24.67 -17.54
CA ASN A 525 15.75 -23.71 -16.59
C ASN A 525 14.82 -23.42 -15.39
N VAL A 526 13.60 -23.96 -15.40
CA VAL A 526 12.66 -23.96 -14.27
C VAL A 526 12.42 -25.42 -13.82
N PRO A 527 12.22 -25.69 -12.52
CA PRO A 527 11.97 -27.06 -12.03
C PRO A 527 10.66 -27.67 -12.54
N ASP A 528 9.63 -26.86 -12.72
CA ASP A 528 8.30 -27.25 -13.19
C ASP A 528 7.69 -26.09 -13.99
N GLY A 529 7.43 -26.30 -15.28
CA GLY A 529 6.89 -25.26 -16.16
C GLY A 529 5.52 -24.70 -15.73
N ARG A 530 4.77 -25.44 -14.89
CA ARG A 530 3.50 -24.98 -14.31
C ARG A 530 3.68 -23.83 -13.32
N GLN A 531 4.86 -23.69 -12.72
CA GLN A 531 5.19 -22.53 -11.86
C GLN A 531 5.13 -21.23 -12.65
N VAL A 532 5.66 -21.23 -13.89
CA VAL A 532 5.61 -20.07 -14.78
C VAL A 532 4.17 -19.77 -15.19
N TYR A 533 3.40 -20.78 -15.62
CA TYR A 533 1.97 -20.60 -15.94
C TYR A 533 1.13 -20.12 -14.74
N THR A 534 1.51 -20.51 -13.52
CA THR A 534 0.85 -20.00 -12.30
C THR A 534 1.15 -18.52 -12.13
N LEU A 535 2.42 -18.11 -12.22
CA LEU A 535 2.81 -16.71 -12.13
C LEU A 535 2.18 -15.86 -13.23
N GLU A 536 2.14 -16.35 -14.47
CA GLU A 536 1.47 -15.65 -15.59
C GLU A 536 0.00 -15.39 -15.32
N ALA A 537 -0.70 -16.36 -14.72
CA ALA A 537 -2.10 -16.17 -14.34
C ALA A 537 -2.23 -15.14 -13.20
N PHE A 538 -1.45 -15.27 -12.12
CA PHE A 538 -1.51 -14.36 -10.96
C PHE A 538 -0.94 -12.95 -11.21
N LEU A 539 -0.19 -12.75 -12.31
CA LEU A 539 0.31 -11.45 -12.77
C LEU A 539 -0.45 -10.89 -13.99
N GLY A 540 -1.43 -11.63 -14.52
CA GLY A 540 -2.20 -11.25 -15.71
C GLY A 540 -1.40 -11.14 -17.02
N GLU A 541 -0.10 -11.48 -17.01
CA GLU A 541 0.80 -11.32 -18.16
C GLU A 541 1.56 -12.59 -18.53
N GLY A 542 1.78 -12.79 -19.84
CA GLY A 542 2.60 -13.89 -20.35
C GLY A 542 4.09 -13.59 -20.28
N TYR A 543 4.86 -14.45 -19.61
CA TYR A 543 6.31 -14.33 -19.50
C TYR A 543 6.98 -14.44 -20.88
N SER A 544 7.85 -13.47 -21.21
CA SER A 544 8.65 -13.48 -22.44
C SER A 544 10.01 -12.79 -22.26
N GLN A 545 11.08 -13.38 -22.77
CA GLN A 545 12.45 -12.88 -22.63
C GLN A 545 13.19 -12.76 -23.97
N GLY A 546 12.94 -11.68 -24.72
CA GLY A 546 13.70 -11.32 -25.92
C GLY A 546 13.97 -12.50 -26.87
N ASN A 547 15.27 -12.80 -27.12
CA ASN A 547 15.69 -13.90 -28.00
C ASN A 547 15.32 -15.32 -27.51
N TRP A 548 14.87 -15.49 -26.26
CA TRP A 548 14.41 -16.75 -25.69
C TRP A 548 12.88 -16.93 -25.78
N GLY A 549 12.15 -15.84 -26.04
CA GLY A 549 10.68 -15.82 -26.06
C GLY A 549 10.09 -16.33 -24.75
N ALA A 550 9.01 -17.10 -24.82
CA ALA A 550 8.30 -17.60 -23.64
C ALA A 550 9.06 -18.64 -22.78
N ASN A 551 10.25 -19.10 -23.17
CA ASN A 551 11.04 -20.03 -22.37
C ASN A 551 12.12 -19.27 -21.59
N PRO A 552 12.10 -19.26 -20.24
CA PRO A 552 13.12 -18.57 -19.47
C PRO A 552 14.54 -19.10 -19.73
N GLY A 553 15.49 -18.18 -19.89
CA GLY A 553 16.92 -18.46 -19.77
C GLY A 553 17.34 -18.77 -18.32
N PRO A 554 18.58 -19.24 -18.06
CA PRO A 554 18.99 -19.74 -16.76
C PRO A 554 18.79 -18.76 -15.59
N GLN A 555 19.13 -17.49 -15.77
CA GLN A 555 18.99 -16.47 -14.72
C GLN A 555 17.52 -16.17 -14.41
N ALA A 556 16.68 -16.05 -15.43
CA ALA A 556 15.26 -15.77 -15.24
C ALA A 556 14.52 -17.00 -14.67
N GLY A 557 14.94 -18.22 -15.01
CA GLY A 557 14.40 -19.43 -14.38
C GLY A 557 14.60 -19.48 -12.86
N LEU A 558 15.73 -18.93 -12.36
CA LEU A 558 15.94 -18.75 -10.92
C LEU A 558 15.00 -17.71 -10.31
N LEU A 559 14.85 -16.54 -10.94
CA LEU A 559 13.99 -15.46 -10.45
C LEU A 559 12.51 -15.86 -10.48
N LEU A 560 12.04 -16.52 -11.54
CA LEU A 560 10.70 -17.12 -11.62
C LEU A 560 10.48 -18.18 -10.54
N SER A 561 11.48 -19.01 -10.23
CA SER A 561 11.37 -19.98 -9.14
C SER A 561 11.25 -19.31 -7.77
N GLN A 562 11.92 -18.16 -7.57
CA GLN A 562 11.80 -17.34 -6.36
C GLN A 562 10.45 -16.64 -6.27
N SER A 563 9.98 -16.05 -7.38
CA SER A 563 8.67 -15.41 -7.53
C SER A 563 7.53 -16.40 -7.20
N TYR A 564 7.58 -17.62 -7.77
CA TYR A 564 6.62 -18.69 -7.47
C TYR A 564 6.69 -19.11 -6.00
N GLN A 565 7.90 -19.19 -5.42
CA GLN A 565 8.04 -19.52 -4.00
C GLN A 565 7.42 -18.42 -3.10
N ALA A 566 7.58 -17.14 -3.43
CA ALA A 566 6.96 -16.04 -2.68
C ALA A 566 5.42 -16.12 -2.70
N LEU A 567 4.82 -16.32 -3.89
CA LEU A 567 3.38 -16.59 -4.04
C LEU A 567 2.94 -17.78 -3.18
N ARG A 568 3.67 -18.90 -3.32
CA ARG A 568 3.36 -20.15 -2.65
C ARG A 568 3.42 -20.05 -1.14
N GLU A 569 4.39 -19.33 -0.60
CA GLU A 569 4.50 -19.10 0.85
C GLU A 569 3.41 -18.16 1.36
N SER A 570 3.06 -17.11 0.61
CA SER A 570 1.91 -16.24 0.92
C SER A 570 0.59 -17.03 0.99
N VAL A 571 0.24 -17.76 -0.06
CA VAL A 571 -1.01 -18.55 -0.10
C VAL A 571 -0.99 -19.66 0.96
N TYR A 572 0.17 -20.30 1.21
CA TYR A 572 0.31 -21.27 2.31
C TYR A 572 0.01 -20.63 3.67
N ALA A 573 0.56 -19.45 3.94
CA ALA A 573 0.36 -18.73 5.18
C ALA A 573 -1.12 -18.37 5.41
N GLN A 574 -1.79 -17.79 4.41
CA GLN A 574 -3.21 -17.46 4.47
C GLN A 574 -4.09 -18.67 4.81
N LEU A 575 -3.88 -19.78 4.09
CA LEU A 575 -4.62 -21.02 4.36
C LEU A 575 -4.32 -21.58 5.76
N MET A 576 -3.08 -21.49 6.24
CA MET A 576 -2.70 -21.95 7.58
C MET A 576 -3.32 -21.10 8.69
N LEU A 577 -3.33 -19.78 8.55
CA LEU A 577 -3.92 -18.83 9.51
C LEU A 577 -5.42 -19.07 9.69
N GLN A 578 -6.13 -19.38 8.62
CA GLN A 578 -7.57 -19.67 8.65
C GLN A 578 -7.93 -21.12 9.02
N THR A 579 -6.95 -22.02 9.19
CA THR A 579 -7.20 -23.44 9.49
C THR A 579 -6.43 -23.93 10.71
N HIS A 580 -5.15 -24.26 10.54
CA HIS A 580 -4.33 -24.95 11.54
C HIS A 580 -3.76 -24.05 12.62
N LEU A 581 -3.68 -22.73 12.39
CA LEU A 581 -3.05 -21.78 13.30
C LEU A 581 -4.02 -20.92 14.11
N THR A 582 -5.32 -20.90 13.79
CA THR A 582 -6.39 -20.25 14.58
C THR A 582 -6.27 -20.52 16.08
N GLN A 583 -6.05 -21.79 16.44
CA GLN A 583 -5.83 -22.26 17.81
C GLN A 583 -4.64 -21.64 18.56
N PHE A 584 -3.78 -20.87 17.88
CA PHE A 584 -2.69 -20.09 18.46
C PHE A 584 -2.88 -18.59 18.22
N THR A 585 -3.30 -18.17 17.02
CA THR A 585 -3.48 -16.74 16.67
C THR A 585 -4.61 -16.09 17.44
N ASP A 586 -5.70 -16.83 17.71
CA ASP A 586 -6.83 -16.40 18.55
C ASP A 586 -6.44 -16.30 20.04
N LEU A 587 -5.26 -16.80 20.40
CA LEU A 587 -4.69 -16.77 21.75
C LEU A 587 -3.56 -15.72 21.89
N LEU A 588 -3.22 -14.99 20.82
CA LEU A 588 -2.30 -13.87 20.88
C LEU A 588 -3.06 -12.64 21.37
N THR A 589 -2.68 -12.10 22.52
CA THR A 589 -3.29 -10.88 23.08
C THR A 589 -2.23 -9.85 23.42
N LEU A 590 -2.64 -8.59 23.58
CA LEU A 590 -1.75 -7.49 23.96
C LEU A 590 -1.89 -7.21 25.46
N GLU A 591 -0.78 -7.25 26.19
CA GLU A 591 -0.67 -6.84 27.58
C GLU A 591 -0.01 -5.45 27.71
N GLY A 592 -0.41 -4.71 28.74
CA GLY A 592 -0.10 -3.29 28.88
C GLY A 592 0.78 -2.88 30.07
N SER A 593 1.08 -3.80 30.99
CA SER A 593 1.51 -3.45 32.35
C SER A 593 2.83 -2.67 32.46
N ASN A 594 3.70 -2.76 31.44
CA ASN A 594 4.95 -1.98 31.33
C ASN A 594 5.26 -1.62 29.85
N GLY A 595 4.24 -1.22 29.09
CA GLY A 595 4.31 -1.01 27.63
C GLY A 595 3.55 -2.08 26.86
N LEU A 596 3.43 -1.93 25.54
CA LEU A 596 2.77 -2.93 24.69
C LEU A 596 3.70 -4.15 24.55
N SER A 597 3.25 -5.31 25.02
CA SER A 597 3.89 -6.58 24.71
C SER A 597 2.86 -7.64 24.40
N TRP A 598 3.21 -8.60 23.54
CA TRP A 598 2.34 -9.72 23.25
C TRP A 598 2.35 -10.71 24.41
N ASP A 599 1.19 -10.87 25.06
CA ASP A 599 0.93 -12.08 25.84
C ASP A 599 0.71 -13.23 24.87
N ILE A 600 1.75 -14.06 24.78
CA ILE A 600 1.76 -15.30 24.03
C ILE A 600 1.58 -16.52 24.96
N SER A 601 1.35 -16.32 26.26
CA SER A 601 1.34 -17.40 27.27
C SER A 601 0.30 -18.47 26.95
N ALA A 602 -0.90 -18.07 26.53
CA ALA A 602 -1.96 -19.00 26.11
C ALA A 602 -1.56 -19.79 24.85
N ALA A 603 -0.99 -19.14 23.84
CA ALA A 603 -0.50 -19.77 22.63
C ALA A 603 0.67 -20.75 22.90
N VAL A 604 1.62 -20.38 23.76
CA VAL A 604 2.72 -21.27 24.20
C VAL A 604 2.20 -22.46 24.99
N ASN A 605 1.24 -22.26 25.90
CA ASN A 605 0.61 -23.36 26.63
C ASN A 605 -0.09 -24.35 25.68
N ALA A 606 -0.76 -23.86 24.63
CA ALA A 606 -1.34 -24.70 23.58
C ALA A 606 -0.26 -25.50 22.81
N LEU A 607 0.84 -24.84 22.38
CA LEU A 607 1.96 -25.52 21.72
C LEU A 607 2.63 -26.58 22.62
N ARG A 608 2.84 -26.27 23.90
CA ARG A 608 3.41 -27.20 24.90
C ARG A 608 2.49 -28.39 25.17
N ALA A 609 1.17 -28.19 25.20
CA ALA A 609 0.22 -29.28 25.32
C ALA A 609 0.34 -30.27 24.14
N ILE A 610 0.48 -29.76 22.92
CA ILE A 610 0.75 -30.60 21.74
C ILE A 610 2.12 -31.27 21.88
N GLU A 611 3.19 -30.54 22.23
CA GLU A 611 4.56 -31.09 22.35
C GLU A 611 4.64 -32.27 23.33
N SER A 612 3.85 -32.23 24.40
CA SER A 612 3.77 -33.31 25.40
C SER A 612 3.20 -34.64 24.87
N THR A 613 2.55 -34.62 23.70
CA THR A 613 1.92 -35.78 23.05
C THR A 613 2.54 -36.11 21.69
N ASP A 614 2.93 -35.09 20.92
CA ASP A 614 3.57 -35.19 19.62
C ASP A 614 4.54 -34.01 19.41
N GLN A 615 5.82 -34.24 19.75
CA GLN A 615 6.88 -33.26 19.61
C GLN A 615 7.12 -32.83 18.15
N LYS A 616 6.99 -33.75 17.17
CA LYS A 616 7.16 -33.40 15.74
C LYS A 616 6.08 -32.41 15.33
N ARG A 617 4.82 -32.71 15.66
CA ARG A 617 3.68 -31.85 15.31
C ARG A 617 3.78 -30.47 15.96
N ALA A 618 4.22 -30.37 17.21
CA ALA A 618 4.42 -29.07 17.88
C ALA A 618 5.52 -28.24 17.19
N LEU A 619 6.63 -28.85 16.77
CA LEU A 619 7.71 -28.16 16.05
C LEU A 619 7.30 -27.77 14.63
N ASP A 620 6.54 -28.62 13.94
CA ASP A 620 6.02 -28.30 12.60
C ASP A 620 4.99 -27.16 12.66
N LEU A 621 4.08 -27.16 13.64
CA LEU A 621 3.13 -26.06 13.86
C LEU A 621 3.83 -24.79 14.33
N GLY A 622 4.85 -24.87 15.19
CA GLY A 622 5.67 -23.72 15.57
C GLY A 622 6.41 -23.11 14.37
N ARG A 623 6.93 -23.94 13.46
CA ARG A 623 7.56 -23.47 12.21
C ARG A 623 6.55 -22.79 11.30
N ASP A 624 5.40 -23.42 11.10
CA ASP A 624 4.33 -22.87 10.26
C ASP A 624 3.75 -21.58 10.86
N LEU A 625 3.68 -21.45 12.19
CA LEU A 625 3.31 -20.22 12.87
C LEU A 625 4.30 -19.11 12.55
N VAL A 626 5.61 -19.29 12.83
CA VAL A 626 6.65 -18.28 12.52
C VAL A 626 6.63 -17.87 11.04
N GLN A 627 6.50 -18.85 10.13
CA GLN A 627 6.45 -18.57 8.69
C GLN A 627 5.20 -17.77 8.32
N SER A 628 4.02 -18.18 8.80
CA SER A 628 2.76 -17.52 8.43
C SER A 628 2.63 -16.12 9.03
N LEU A 629 3.12 -15.92 10.26
CA LEU A 629 3.22 -14.60 10.89
C LEU A 629 4.09 -13.66 10.04
N ARG A 630 5.23 -14.12 9.52
CA ARG A 630 6.10 -13.32 8.65
C ARG A 630 5.47 -12.98 7.31
N SER A 631 4.85 -13.96 6.66
CA SER A 631 4.20 -13.74 5.37
C SER A 631 2.98 -12.83 5.49
N ALA A 632 2.27 -12.83 6.63
CA ALA A 632 1.12 -11.95 6.88
C ALA A 632 1.53 -10.55 7.34
N TRP A 633 2.46 -10.46 8.28
CA TRP A 633 2.70 -9.24 9.08
C TRP A 633 4.08 -8.63 8.83
N GLY A 634 4.88 -9.14 7.89
CA GLY A 634 6.15 -8.54 7.47
C GLY A 634 7.08 -8.25 8.66
N GLU A 635 7.58 -7.02 8.73
CA GLU A 635 8.39 -6.55 9.86
C GLU A 635 7.58 -6.45 11.17
N SER A 636 6.28 -6.18 11.11
CA SER A 636 5.34 -6.25 12.24
C SER A 636 5.15 -7.68 12.79
N SER A 637 5.70 -8.73 12.16
CA SER A 637 5.79 -10.05 12.80
C SER A 637 6.86 -10.10 13.91
N THR A 638 7.79 -9.14 13.92
CA THR A 638 9.04 -9.24 14.69
C THR A 638 8.84 -9.21 16.20
N SER A 639 8.02 -8.31 16.76
CA SER A 639 7.82 -8.27 18.23
C SER A 639 7.10 -9.51 18.76
N ILE A 640 6.28 -10.16 17.93
CA ILE A 640 5.57 -11.41 18.28
C ILE A 640 6.59 -12.54 18.35
N ILE A 641 7.43 -12.66 17.31
CA ILE A 641 8.51 -13.65 17.27
C ILE A 641 9.48 -13.43 18.44
N GLN A 642 9.84 -12.17 18.76
CA GLN A 642 10.67 -11.82 19.90
C GLN A 642 9.99 -12.10 21.25
N ALA A 643 8.67 -11.94 21.37
CA ALA A 643 7.92 -12.36 22.56
C ALA A 643 7.98 -13.88 22.74
N PHE A 644 7.79 -14.67 21.68
CA PHE A 644 8.00 -16.13 21.72
C PHE A 644 9.45 -16.51 22.08
N GLN A 645 10.46 -15.84 21.51
CA GLN A 645 11.88 -16.09 21.83
C GLN A 645 12.21 -15.82 23.30
N SER A 646 11.72 -14.69 23.82
CA SER A 646 12.04 -14.18 25.16
C SER A 646 11.27 -14.92 26.27
N TYR A 647 10.21 -15.64 25.92
CA TYR A 647 9.33 -16.28 26.88
C TYR A 647 10.04 -17.35 27.72
N THR A 648 10.05 -17.14 29.05
CA THR A 648 10.86 -17.93 29.98
C THR A 648 10.54 -19.42 29.94
N ASP A 649 9.27 -19.78 29.75
CA ASP A 649 8.86 -21.20 29.76
C ASP A 649 9.26 -21.94 28.48
N LEU A 650 9.72 -21.24 27.43
CA LEU A 650 10.32 -21.89 26.25
C LEU A 650 11.82 -22.10 26.39
N GLN A 651 12.54 -21.38 27.27
CA GLN A 651 14.00 -21.41 27.33
C GLN A 651 14.56 -22.83 27.49
N GLY A 652 15.56 -23.17 26.67
CA GLY A 652 16.20 -24.49 26.64
C GLY A 652 15.39 -25.61 25.95
N SER A 653 14.21 -25.31 25.39
CA SER A 653 13.45 -26.24 24.56
C SER A 653 13.78 -26.14 23.07
N GLN A 654 13.39 -27.16 22.30
CA GLN A 654 13.50 -27.12 20.83
C GLN A 654 12.60 -26.04 20.21
N LEU A 655 11.45 -25.72 20.84
CA LEU A 655 10.61 -24.59 20.45
C LEU A 655 11.36 -23.25 20.60
N SER A 656 12.06 -23.00 21.72
CA SER A 656 12.90 -21.79 21.88
C SER A 656 14.00 -21.71 20.82
N SER A 657 14.65 -22.84 20.46
CA SER A 657 15.63 -22.82 19.37
C SER A 657 15.01 -22.55 17.98
N LEU A 658 13.75 -22.94 17.77
CA LEU A 658 13.02 -22.68 16.53
C LEU A 658 12.63 -21.20 16.39
N PHE A 659 12.10 -20.59 17.47
CA PHE A 659 11.80 -19.15 17.47
C PHE A 659 13.09 -18.32 17.42
N GLY A 660 14.16 -18.73 18.12
CA GLY A 660 15.46 -18.05 18.10
C GLY A 660 16.17 -18.13 16.74
N ALA A 661 16.07 -19.25 16.03
CA ALA A 661 16.60 -19.38 14.68
C ALA A 661 15.86 -18.52 13.64
N ALA A 662 14.68 -17.98 13.96
CA ALA A 662 13.92 -17.14 13.04
C ALA A 662 14.66 -15.83 12.71
N GLU A 663 15.34 -15.19 13.67
CA GLU A 663 16.08 -13.93 13.42
C GLU A 663 17.28 -14.10 12.47
N ALA A 664 17.71 -15.33 12.17
CA ALA A 664 18.70 -15.60 11.13
C ALA A 664 18.07 -15.45 9.73
N SER A 665 17.85 -14.22 9.29
CA SER A 665 17.30 -13.81 7.98
C SER A 665 18.19 -14.16 6.77
N THR A 666 19.25 -14.95 6.95
CA THR A 666 20.13 -15.39 5.87
C THR A 666 19.53 -16.57 5.12
N ILE A 667 18.88 -16.29 3.98
CA ILE A 667 18.69 -17.31 2.94
C ILE A 667 20.08 -17.74 2.44
N LEU A 668 20.57 -18.89 2.89
CA LEU A 668 21.81 -19.48 2.41
C LEU A 668 21.56 -20.15 1.05
N THR A 669 21.84 -19.43 -0.03
CA THR A 669 21.72 -19.93 -1.41
C THR A 669 22.87 -20.88 -1.74
N GLY A 670 22.53 -22.10 -2.16
CA GLY A 670 23.48 -23.10 -2.65
C GLY A 670 23.56 -23.15 -4.18
N THR A 671 24.58 -23.84 -4.70
CA THR A 671 24.84 -24.07 -6.12
C THR A 671 24.68 -25.55 -6.49
N SER A 672 24.65 -25.87 -7.78
CA SER A 672 24.66 -27.26 -8.26
C SER A 672 26.04 -27.95 -8.15
N ALA A 673 27.06 -27.29 -7.56
CA ALA A 673 28.45 -27.77 -7.53
C ALA A 673 28.81 -28.66 -6.32
N GLY A 674 27.84 -28.97 -5.44
CA GLY A 674 28.05 -29.84 -4.28
C GLY A 674 28.66 -29.13 -3.09
N ASP A 675 27.99 -28.05 -2.64
CA ASP A 675 28.47 -27.18 -1.57
C ASP A 675 28.65 -27.91 -0.22
N VAL A 676 29.58 -27.41 0.59
CA VAL A 676 29.82 -27.93 1.95
C VAL A 676 29.30 -26.93 2.98
N LEU A 677 28.25 -27.34 3.71
CA LEU A 677 27.80 -26.65 4.90
C LEU A 677 28.83 -26.84 6.02
N THR A 678 29.37 -25.72 6.51
CA THR A 678 30.32 -25.70 7.63
C THR A 678 29.69 -25.05 8.84
N THR A 679 29.89 -25.65 10.01
CA THR A 679 29.45 -25.12 11.31
C THR A 679 30.69 -24.82 12.15
N THR A 680 30.85 -23.57 12.54
CA THR A 680 31.90 -23.14 13.47
C THR A 680 31.26 -22.64 14.75
N ALA A 681 31.60 -23.28 15.88
CA ALA A 681 31.23 -22.78 17.19
C ALA A 681 32.09 -21.56 17.52
N ASP A 682 31.46 -20.40 17.72
CA ASP A 682 32.13 -19.26 18.32
C ASP A 682 32.18 -19.48 19.84
N ALA A 683 33.39 -19.77 20.33
CA ALA A 683 33.64 -20.03 21.75
C ALA A 683 33.48 -18.78 22.66
N SER A 684 33.27 -17.59 22.08
CA SER A 684 33.04 -16.35 22.83
C SER A 684 31.56 -16.01 23.05
N THR A 685 30.69 -16.37 22.09
CA THR A 685 29.24 -16.11 22.15
C THR A 685 28.41 -17.36 22.45
N GLY A 686 28.96 -18.56 22.24
CA GLY A 686 28.21 -19.82 22.38
C GLY A 686 27.28 -20.13 21.20
N CYS A 687 27.23 -19.26 20.20
CA CYS A 687 26.46 -19.46 18.98
C CYS A 687 27.22 -20.30 17.94
N TRP A 688 26.46 -20.99 17.10
CA TRP A 688 26.99 -21.68 15.92
C TRP A 688 26.85 -20.77 14.70
N VAL A 689 27.97 -20.38 14.12
CA VAL A 689 27.98 -19.69 12.83
C VAL A 689 27.92 -20.75 11.73
N MET A 690 26.83 -20.74 10.96
CA MET A 690 26.72 -21.53 9.72
C MET A 690 27.26 -20.72 8.54
N GLY A 691 28.14 -21.33 7.76
CA GLY A 691 28.66 -20.77 6.52
C GLY A 691 28.58 -21.78 5.38
N VAL A 692 28.13 -21.32 4.21
CA VAL A 692 28.30 -22.04 2.95
C VAL A 692 29.70 -21.72 2.42
N THR A 693 30.51 -22.76 2.21
CA THR A 693 31.76 -22.61 1.44
C THR A 693 31.46 -23.01 -0.01
N ILE A 694 31.46 -22.03 -0.91
CA ILE A 694 31.36 -22.24 -2.36
C ILE A 694 32.73 -22.72 -2.88
N PRO A 695 32.82 -23.79 -3.71
CA PRO A 695 34.07 -24.33 -4.23
C PRO A 695 34.90 -23.38 -5.13
#